data_AF-A0A1Q5BEX1-F1
#
_entry.id   AF-A0A1Q5BEX1-F1
#
_cell.length_a   1.000
_cell.length_b   1.000
_cell.length_c   1.000
_cell.angle_alpha   90.00
_cell.angle_beta   90.00
_cell.angle_gamma   90.00
#
_symmetry.space_group_name_H-M   'P 1'
#
loop_
_entity.id
_entity.type
_entity.pdbx_description
1 polymer ?
#
loop_
_entity_poly.entity_id
_entity_poly.type
_entity_poly.pdbx_seq_one_letter_code
_entity_poly.pdbx_strand_id
1 'polypeptide(L)'
;MTAELVRGQNHTLPQTRLEIRVSAGTPVVAGATLGDERGTVRGIEWIAHPGSPQLPGLEVSQQAAADHRLAVDLEALPAGAHRVTVLLALPVGAGGPVRFGAVPAPFVAVTGLDGTEIATFTVTDLDAESAVSALELYRRQDAWKVRAVGQGYAGGLAEMLADQGVRDPAALAGSIQEAVTRGLARSVAPPPSGTPEGDRVRHATGSADHRPTAPPPPPAPEPPEPLTDPATTGPAHTTQPHTTQPHTTQPHTTQPPTTPGPAAAGASAAGPSAGGPINYAHPRRQHAAPPSPPPAAPPAQPGQPAQPVAGDATGWSMDERLYNQIWGMFEDLARAVAAYRSAVDFAESRMDQELDRALSDPRNRIGGAGDRAREAARAKRDELASRAREALDRDLAQLAAEAAVVEPALPAAYAGWGNPVWHAHRIPMEIPMALRIGDLHLPERADLRIPLLVRLPLERGMWVDSGRTASEAAALMDTDRLRRLAMETAVAHAARLLAVYPPGEFAVHVIDPAGSAAGPLAPLVEAGVLAGPPAAGPGGVASVLAHLTRRVDLVQMAVRARAADSLPPDLDTGEQLLVVNDFPHGFDDRAVTQLRYLADEGPAVGVHLLMVADREEASAYGPVLDPLWRSLLRITPVADSHLADPWVGHAWTYEPLTIPPGSHVLEQVLAAVTAARRAAGR
;
A
#
# COMPACT_ATOMS: atom_id res chain seq x y z
N MET A 1 27.17 19.81 -24.01
CA MET A 1 27.91 20.17 -22.77
C MET A 1 26.87 20.56 -21.75
N THR A 2 26.75 19.78 -20.67
CA THR A 2 25.87 20.06 -19.54
C THR A 2 26.29 21.34 -18.84
N ALA A 3 25.32 22.13 -18.37
CA ALA A 3 25.56 23.27 -17.50
C ALA A 3 25.32 22.89 -16.02
N GLU A 4 26.39 22.60 -15.29
CA GLU A 4 26.33 22.55 -13.83
C GLU A 4 25.98 23.96 -13.29
N LEU A 5 24.95 24.03 -12.45
CA LEU A 5 24.40 25.27 -11.90
C LEU A 5 24.64 25.35 -10.39
N VAL A 6 25.02 26.53 -9.90
CA VAL A 6 24.93 26.87 -8.47
C VAL A 6 23.67 27.66 -8.17
N ARG A 7 23.25 27.71 -6.89
CA ARG A 7 22.02 28.38 -6.45
C ARG A 7 21.92 29.82 -6.98
N GLY A 8 20.82 30.12 -7.68
CA GLY A 8 20.54 31.41 -8.31
C GLY A 8 20.98 31.54 -9.78
N GLN A 9 21.89 30.68 -10.27
CA GLN A 9 22.35 30.65 -11.66
C GLN A 9 21.22 30.23 -12.62
N ASN A 10 21.30 30.69 -13.87
CA ASN A 10 20.35 30.32 -14.93
C ASN A 10 21.05 29.96 -16.24
N HIS A 11 20.43 29.06 -17.02
CA HIS A 11 20.89 28.60 -18.32
C HIS A 11 19.75 28.66 -19.35
N THR A 12 20.05 28.87 -20.62
CA THR A 12 19.03 28.88 -21.68
C THR A 12 18.72 27.46 -22.11
N LEU A 13 17.45 27.10 -22.23
CA LEU A 13 17.08 25.75 -22.69
C LEU A 13 17.20 25.67 -24.22
N PRO A 14 17.88 24.65 -24.78
CA PRO A 14 18.05 24.52 -26.23
C PRO A 14 16.79 23.98 -26.93
N GLN A 15 15.84 23.45 -26.17
CA GLN A 15 14.62 22.80 -26.64
C GLN A 15 13.49 22.95 -25.62
N THR A 16 12.26 22.75 -26.09
CA THR A 16 11.01 22.93 -25.33
C THR A 16 10.46 21.64 -24.74
N ARG A 17 10.85 20.48 -25.28
CA ARG A 17 10.52 19.14 -24.74
C ARG A 17 11.68 18.59 -23.93
N LEU A 18 11.44 18.32 -22.66
CA LEU A 18 12.44 18.09 -21.63
C LEU A 18 11.97 17.02 -20.65
N GLU A 19 12.94 16.40 -19.98
CA GLU A 19 12.74 15.67 -18.74
C GLU A 19 13.43 16.40 -17.60
N ILE A 20 12.83 16.31 -16.41
CA ILE A 20 13.47 16.72 -15.16
C ILE A 20 13.60 15.47 -14.30
N ARG A 21 14.83 15.03 -14.10
CA ARG A 21 15.18 13.90 -13.23
C ARG A 21 15.57 14.43 -11.86
N VAL A 22 15.11 13.77 -10.80
CA VAL A 22 15.43 14.10 -9.41
C VAL A 22 15.95 12.85 -8.73
N SER A 23 17.00 12.98 -7.92
CA SER A 23 17.54 11.92 -7.08
C SER A 23 17.76 12.46 -5.66
N ALA A 24 17.01 11.95 -4.68
CA ALA A 24 17.01 12.44 -3.30
C ALA A 24 17.54 11.43 -2.27
N GLY A 25 17.79 10.17 -2.66
CA GLY A 25 18.31 9.12 -1.77
C GLY A 25 17.36 8.65 -0.65
N THR A 26 16.15 9.22 -0.60
CA THR A 26 15.04 8.87 0.30
C THR A 26 13.73 9.16 -0.43
N PRO A 27 12.62 8.44 -0.16
CA PRO A 27 11.32 8.76 -0.74
C PRO A 27 10.90 10.22 -0.51
N VAL A 28 10.85 11.00 -1.59
CA VAL A 28 10.30 12.36 -1.62
C VAL A 28 9.03 12.42 -2.48
N VAL A 29 8.16 13.38 -2.18
CA VAL A 29 7.08 13.83 -3.03
C VAL A 29 7.65 14.79 -4.06
N ALA A 30 7.58 14.46 -5.36
CA ALA A 30 7.88 15.40 -6.43
C ALA A 30 6.60 15.92 -7.08
N GLY A 31 6.59 17.20 -7.44
CA GLY A 31 5.52 17.86 -8.17
C GLY A 31 6.01 19.12 -8.88
N ALA A 32 5.13 19.82 -9.57
CA ALA A 32 5.46 21.10 -10.19
C ALA A 32 4.25 22.03 -10.31
N THR A 33 4.48 23.33 -10.18
CA THR A 33 3.45 24.37 -10.29
C THR A 33 3.65 25.25 -11.50
N LEU A 34 2.54 25.60 -12.16
CA LEU A 34 2.49 26.51 -13.30
C LEU A 34 2.14 27.92 -12.80
N GLY A 35 3.13 28.81 -12.84
CA GLY A 35 3.01 30.20 -12.41
C GLY A 35 2.92 31.17 -13.59
N ASP A 36 2.35 32.35 -13.35
CA ASP A 36 2.47 33.49 -14.28
C ASP A 36 3.87 34.15 -14.23
N GLU A 37 4.03 35.32 -14.86
CA GLU A 37 5.30 36.08 -14.86
C GLU A 37 5.88 36.29 -13.45
N ARG A 38 5.00 36.55 -12.47
CA ARG A 38 5.38 36.82 -11.07
C ARG A 38 5.67 35.54 -10.30
N GLY A 39 5.27 34.39 -10.84
CA GLY A 39 5.31 33.08 -10.17
C GLY A 39 4.02 32.77 -9.41
N THR A 40 2.96 33.57 -9.56
CA THR A 40 1.70 33.36 -8.86
C THR A 40 0.90 32.24 -9.52
N VAL A 41 0.47 31.27 -8.72
CA VAL A 41 -0.32 30.11 -9.13
C VAL A 41 -1.81 30.43 -9.00
N ARG A 42 -2.58 30.22 -10.07
CA ARG A 42 -3.96 30.77 -10.20
C ARG A 42 -5.05 29.94 -9.49
N GLY A 43 -4.81 28.64 -9.37
CA GLY A 43 -5.71 27.67 -8.77
C GLY A 43 -5.05 26.29 -8.69
N ILE A 44 -5.75 25.32 -8.10
CA ILE A 44 -5.24 23.95 -7.92
C ILE A 44 -5.06 23.22 -9.26
N GLU A 45 -5.80 23.65 -10.29
CA GLU A 45 -5.70 23.18 -11.68
C GLU A 45 -4.42 23.64 -12.41
N TRP A 46 -3.53 24.35 -11.72
CA TRP A 46 -2.19 24.75 -12.18
C TRP A 46 -1.07 23.99 -11.43
N ILE A 47 -1.40 22.90 -10.75
CA ILE A 47 -0.51 22.17 -9.83
C ILE A 47 -0.48 20.68 -10.22
N ALA A 48 0.65 20.20 -10.73
CA ALA A 48 0.89 18.77 -10.98
C ALA A 48 1.52 18.14 -9.73
N HIS A 49 0.91 17.09 -9.19
CA HIS A 49 1.34 16.40 -7.97
C HIS A 49 0.84 14.95 -7.94
N PRO A 50 1.28 14.07 -7.03
CA PRO A 50 0.91 12.65 -7.04
C PRO A 50 -0.60 12.30 -6.98
N GLY A 51 -1.46 13.25 -6.59
CA GLY A 51 -2.93 13.12 -6.61
C GLY A 51 -3.62 13.74 -7.83
N SER A 52 -2.89 14.54 -8.61
CA SER A 52 -3.30 15.14 -9.89
C SER A 52 -2.05 15.23 -10.78
N PRO A 53 -1.59 14.10 -11.35
CA PRO A 53 -0.23 13.97 -11.88
C PRO A 53 0.00 14.65 -13.24
N GLN A 54 -1.07 15.03 -13.95
CA GLN A 54 -1.03 15.45 -15.34
C GLN A 54 -1.70 16.82 -15.52
N LEU A 55 -1.03 17.69 -16.28
CA LEU A 55 -1.52 18.97 -16.80
C LEU A 55 -1.12 19.08 -18.28
N PRO A 56 -1.72 20.01 -19.06
CA PRO A 56 -1.26 20.28 -20.42
C PRO A 56 0.24 20.66 -20.40
N GLY A 57 1.06 19.85 -21.08
CA GLY A 57 2.52 20.04 -21.15
C GLY A 57 3.33 19.69 -19.90
N LEU A 58 2.76 19.02 -18.90
CA LEU A 58 3.48 18.66 -17.66
C LEU A 58 2.92 17.38 -17.01
N GLU A 59 3.79 16.40 -16.78
CA GLU A 59 3.45 15.15 -16.06
C GLU A 59 4.48 14.85 -14.96
N VAL A 60 4.00 14.36 -13.80
CA VAL A 60 4.81 14.02 -12.62
C VAL A 60 4.42 12.65 -12.04
N SER A 61 5.27 12.07 -11.20
CA SER A 61 5.02 10.77 -10.57
C SER A 61 3.74 10.75 -9.69
N GLN A 62 3.06 9.60 -9.65
CA GLN A 62 1.90 9.34 -8.77
C GLN A 62 2.29 8.80 -7.39
N GLN A 63 3.59 8.72 -7.07
CA GLN A 63 4.13 8.10 -5.87
C GLN A 63 5.24 8.95 -5.25
N ALA A 64 5.59 8.69 -3.99
CA ALA A 64 6.83 9.18 -3.41
C ALA A 64 7.94 8.15 -3.62
N ALA A 65 9.09 8.59 -4.13
CA ALA A 65 10.19 7.73 -4.55
C ALA A 65 11.54 8.41 -4.28
N ALA A 66 12.63 7.64 -4.23
CA ALA A 66 13.98 8.18 -4.10
C ALA A 66 14.43 8.92 -5.37
N ASP A 67 13.92 8.48 -6.51
CA ASP A 67 14.19 9.03 -7.83
C ASP A 67 12.87 9.36 -8.56
N HIS A 68 12.84 10.46 -9.31
CA HIS A 68 11.67 10.89 -10.08
C HIS A 68 12.04 11.33 -11.49
N ARG A 69 11.07 11.23 -12.40
CA ARG A 69 11.10 11.77 -13.76
C ARG A 69 9.83 12.58 -13.96
N LEU A 70 9.98 13.87 -14.26
CA LEU A 70 8.88 14.75 -14.67
C LEU A 70 9.04 14.99 -16.18
N ALA A 71 7.98 14.79 -16.95
CA ALA A 71 7.98 15.08 -18.39
C ALA A 71 7.40 16.47 -18.64
N VAL A 72 8.07 17.28 -19.47
CA VAL A 72 7.69 18.67 -19.71
C VAL A 72 7.71 18.99 -21.21
N ASP A 73 6.59 19.49 -21.72
CA ASP A 73 6.47 20.11 -23.04
C ASP A 73 6.06 21.58 -22.86
N LEU A 74 7.07 22.45 -22.93
CA LEU A 74 6.94 23.90 -22.73
C LEU A 74 6.14 24.64 -23.82
N GLU A 75 5.77 23.95 -24.91
CA GLU A 75 4.87 24.46 -25.95
C GLU A 75 3.41 24.02 -25.73
N ALA A 76 3.19 22.90 -25.04
CA ALA A 76 1.86 22.39 -24.69
C ALA A 76 1.30 22.98 -23.37
N LEU A 77 2.07 23.80 -22.66
CA LEU A 77 1.62 24.51 -21.46
C LEU A 77 0.46 25.49 -21.76
N PRO A 78 -0.47 25.72 -20.82
CA PRO A 78 -1.51 26.73 -20.95
C PRO A 78 -0.91 28.13 -21.18
N ALA A 79 -1.50 28.94 -22.07
CA ALA A 79 -0.93 30.23 -22.50
C ALA A 79 -0.70 31.28 -21.38
N GLY A 80 -1.24 31.07 -20.17
CA GLY A 80 -0.97 31.90 -18.99
C GLY A 80 0.24 31.44 -18.14
N ALA A 81 0.85 30.28 -18.43
CA ALA A 81 2.01 29.75 -17.73
C ALA A 81 3.28 30.37 -18.31
N HIS A 82 4.03 31.11 -17.49
CA HIS A 82 5.33 31.69 -17.86
C HIS A 82 6.45 31.17 -16.93
N ARG A 83 6.10 30.34 -15.95
CA ARG A 83 7.00 29.63 -15.05
C ARG A 83 6.50 28.21 -14.75
N VAL A 84 7.42 27.25 -14.65
CA VAL A 84 7.23 25.90 -14.10
C VAL A 84 8.18 25.77 -12.91
N THR A 85 7.66 25.61 -11.70
CA THR A 85 8.48 25.51 -10.47
C THR A 85 8.47 24.06 -9.99
N VAL A 86 9.63 23.42 -9.87
CA VAL A 86 9.75 22.02 -9.41
C VAL A 86 9.78 21.98 -7.89
N LEU A 87 8.84 21.22 -7.32
CA LEU A 87 8.59 21.12 -5.88
C LEU A 87 9.01 19.74 -5.38
N LEU A 88 9.79 19.70 -4.30
CA LEU A 88 10.11 18.50 -3.54
C LEU A 88 9.58 18.65 -2.10
N ALA A 89 9.02 17.60 -1.52
CA ALA A 89 8.61 17.60 -0.11
C ALA A 89 8.78 16.21 0.52
N LEU A 90 9.00 16.15 1.83
CA LEU A 90 9.10 14.88 2.55
C LEU A 90 7.69 14.31 2.86
N PRO A 91 7.46 12.99 2.72
CA PRO A 91 6.18 12.37 3.06
C PRO A 91 5.89 12.44 4.57
N VAL A 92 4.71 12.93 4.95
CA VAL A 92 4.32 13.06 6.36
C VAL A 92 3.73 11.75 6.87
N GLY A 93 4.26 11.26 7.99
CA GLY A 93 3.76 10.07 8.69
C GLY A 93 4.31 8.72 8.19
N ALA A 94 5.01 8.67 7.06
CA ALA A 94 5.53 7.44 6.44
C ALA A 94 6.79 6.84 7.13
N GLY A 95 7.03 7.13 8.41
CA GLY A 95 8.21 6.70 9.16
C GLY A 95 9.57 7.27 8.72
N GLY A 96 9.60 8.00 7.60
CA GLY A 96 10.81 8.58 6.99
C GLY A 96 11.34 9.85 7.67
N PRO A 97 12.43 10.43 7.12
CA PRO A 97 13.05 11.65 7.63
C PRO A 97 12.10 12.86 7.53
N VAL A 98 12.08 13.69 8.58
CA VAL A 98 11.16 14.84 8.70
C VAL A 98 11.74 16.18 8.21
N ARG A 99 13.04 16.21 7.86
CA ARG A 99 13.76 17.40 7.37
C ARG A 99 14.87 17.02 6.40
N PHE A 100 15.15 17.86 5.40
CA PHE A 100 16.15 17.59 4.37
C PHE A 100 17.59 17.61 4.88
N GLY A 101 17.90 18.30 5.99
CA GLY A 101 19.22 18.24 6.64
C GLY A 101 19.60 16.87 7.23
N ALA A 102 18.68 15.88 7.20
CA ALA A 102 18.91 14.52 7.65
C ALA A 102 19.15 13.52 6.50
N VAL A 103 19.21 13.98 5.24
CA VAL A 103 19.20 13.13 4.03
C VAL A 103 20.25 13.62 3.00
N PRO A 104 20.60 12.83 1.98
CA PRO A 104 21.46 13.30 0.90
C PRO A 104 20.89 14.53 0.18
N ALA A 105 21.75 15.50 -0.14
CA ALA A 105 21.34 16.72 -0.84
C ALA A 105 20.65 16.37 -2.19
N PRO A 106 19.38 16.77 -2.42
CA PRO A 106 18.66 16.39 -3.63
C PRO A 106 19.37 16.88 -4.91
N PHE A 107 19.67 15.96 -5.81
CA PHE A 107 20.20 16.24 -7.13
C PHE A 107 19.06 16.37 -8.14
N VAL A 108 19.18 17.32 -9.07
CA VAL A 108 18.21 17.53 -10.15
C VAL A 108 18.94 17.75 -11.47
N ALA A 109 18.55 16.99 -12.50
CA ALA A 109 19.05 17.10 -13.87
C ALA A 109 17.91 17.42 -14.84
N VAL A 110 18.09 18.46 -15.66
CA VAL A 110 17.23 18.73 -16.83
C VAL A 110 17.89 18.09 -18.04
N THR A 111 17.19 17.16 -18.69
CA THR A 111 17.70 16.42 -19.87
C THR A 111 16.78 16.60 -21.08
N GLY A 112 17.30 16.28 -22.27
CA GLY A 112 16.47 15.97 -23.42
C GLY A 112 15.76 14.62 -23.26
N LEU A 113 14.82 14.34 -24.17
CA LEU A 113 14.10 13.05 -24.27
C LEU A 113 15.01 11.89 -24.71
N ASP A 114 16.18 12.21 -25.24
CA ASP A 114 17.30 11.32 -25.58
C ASP A 114 18.21 11.02 -24.37
N GLY A 115 17.94 11.62 -23.21
CA GLY A 115 18.79 11.55 -22.02
C GLY A 115 19.97 12.53 -22.01
N THR A 116 20.17 13.35 -23.06
CA THR A 116 21.27 14.33 -23.08
C THR A 116 21.08 15.36 -21.99
N GLU A 117 22.00 15.43 -21.03
CA GLU A 117 21.94 16.42 -19.95
C GLU A 117 22.16 17.85 -20.48
N ILE A 118 21.24 18.75 -20.11
CA ILE A 118 21.26 20.16 -20.47
C ILE A 118 21.77 20.99 -19.30
N ALA A 119 21.25 20.74 -18.09
CA ALA A 119 21.69 21.42 -16.87
C ALA A 119 21.50 20.53 -15.63
N THR A 120 22.38 20.68 -14.63
CA THR A 120 22.37 19.90 -13.39
C THR A 120 22.50 20.83 -12.17
N PHE A 121 21.90 20.45 -11.05
CA PHE A 121 21.93 21.22 -9.80
C PHE A 121 21.79 20.30 -8.58
N THR A 122 22.70 20.43 -7.62
CA THR A 122 22.59 19.80 -6.29
C THR A 122 22.05 20.82 -5.29
N VAL A 123 20.93 20.52 -4.63
CA VAL A 123 20.33 21.41 -3.62
C VAL A 123 21.07 21.28 -2.28
N THR A 124 22.09 22.12 -2.10
CA THR A 124 22.85 22.25 -0.85
C THR A 124 22.14 23.16 0.17
N ASP A 125 22.71 23.23 1.38
CA ASP A 125 22.36 24.22 2.41
C ASP A 125 20.92 24.12 2.94
N LEU A 126 20.44 22.88 3.10
CA LEU A 126 19.19 22.52 3.78
C LEU A 126 19.49 21.95 5.18
N ASP A 127 18.71 22.35 6.18
CA ASP A 127 18.73 21.81 7.55
C ASP A 127 17.31 21.41 8.01
N ALA A 128 16.53 22.39 8.47
CA ALA A 128 15.25 22.20 9.13
C ALA A 128 14.06 22.08 8.16
N GLU A 129 14.29 22.26 6.87
CA GLU A 129 13.25 22.38 5.85
C GLU A 129 12.65 21.02 5.48
N SER A 130 11.33 20.99 5.27
CA SER A 130 10.57 19.77 4.93
C SER A 130 9.95 19.82 3.52
N ALA A 131 10.06 20.98 2.84
CA ALA A 131 9.81 21.13 1.41
C ALA A 131 10.80 22.10 0.77
N VAL A 132 10.97 22.00 -0.55
CA VAL A 132 12.00 22.67 -1.34
C VAL A 132 11.45 23.02 -2.73
N SER A 133 11.57 24.28 -3.13
CA SER A 133 11.53 24.68 -4.55
C SER A 133 12.95 24.50 -5.13
N ALA A 134 13.12 23.44 -5.93
CA ALA A 134 14.43 23.00 -6.37
C ALA A 134 14.94 23.85 -7.55
N LEU A 135 14.17 23.91 -8.64
CA LEU A 135 14.48 24.72 -9.81
C LEU A 135 13.22 25.32 -10.44
N GLU A 136 13.40 26.36 -11.24
CA GLU A 136 12.37 27.01 -12.05
C GLU A 136 12.73 26.92 -13.54
N LEU A 137 11.79 26.52 -14.38
CA LEU A 137 11.82 26.82 -15.82
C LEU A 137 10.99 28.08 -16.04
N TYR A 138 11.51 29.10 -16.74
CA TYR A 138 10.83 30.38 -16.91
C TYR A 138 11.05 30.97 -18.31
N ARG A 139 10.03 31.65 -18.85
CA ARG A 139 10.09 32.32 -20.15
C ARG A 139 10.58 33.75 -19.99
N ARG A 140 11.56 34.17 -20.80
CA ARG A 140 12.04 35.56 -20.87
C ARG A 140 12.55 35.88 -22.27
N GLN A 141 12.01 36.95 -22.87
CA GLN A 141 12.33 37.35 -24.25
C GLN A 141 12.13 36.18 -25.25
N ASP A 142 10.99 35.50 -25.11
CA ASP A 142 10.55 34.31 -25.87
C ASP A 142 11.45 33.07 -25.84
N ALA A 143 12.60 33.12 -25.15
CA ALA A 143 13.38 31.95 -24.79
C ALA A 143 12.93 31.38 -23.43
N TRP A 144 12.86 30.06 -23.32
CA TRP A 144 12.75 29.37 -22.03
C TRP A 144 14.14 29.18 -21.41
N LYS A 145 14.21 29.30 -20.09
CA LYS A 145 15.45 29.21 -19.29
C LYS A 145 15.21 28.38 -18.03
N VAL A 146 16.21 27.61 -17.61
CA VAL A 146 16.24 26.96 -16.29
C VAL A 146 16.97 27.87 -15.29
N ARG A 147 16.56 27.87 -14.03
CA ARG A 147 17.21 28.52 -12.90
C ARG A 147 17.30 27.56 -11.71
N ALA A 148 18.49 27.41 -11.13
CA ALA A 148 18.67 26.75 -9.84
C ALA A 148 18.13 27.64 -8.72
N VAL A 149 17.23 27.14 -7.88
CA VAL A 149 16.54 27.94 -6.85
C VAL A 149 16.91 27.52 -5.44
N GLY A 150 16.80 26.23 -5.13
CA GLY A 150 17.19 25.64 -3.84
C GLY A 150 16.57 26.34 -2.63
N GLN A 151 15.30 26.75 -2.73
CA GLN A 151 14.60 27.48 -1.67
C GLN A 151 13.85 26.48 -0.80
N GLY A 152 14.37 26.19 0.39
CA GLY A 152 13.70 25.35 1.39
C GLY A 152 12.64 26.10 2.20
N TYR A 153 11.71 25.34 2.79
CA TYR A 153 10.60 25.81 3.62
C TYR A 153 10.47 24.94 4.88
N ALA A 154 10.47 25.56 6.06
CA ALA A 154 10.39 24.88 7.36
C ALA A 154 8.96 24.44 7.69
N GLY A 155 7.97 25.28 7.37
CA GLY A 155 6.54 24.92 7.37
C GLY A 155 6.14 24.01 6.19
N GLY A 156 7.11 23.54 5.42
CA GLY A 156 6.94 22.49 4.41
C GLY A 156 6.04 22.91 3.26
N LEU A 157 5.32 21.92 2.71
CA LEU A 157 4.55 22.07 1.49
C LEU A 157 3.44 23.14 1.62
N ALA A 158 2.85 23.31 2.80
CA ALA A 158 1.83 24.34 3.05
C ALA A 158 2.41 25.77 3.00
N GLU A 159 3.62 25.98 3.53
CA GLU A 159 4.32 27.27 3.47
C GLU A 159 4.76 27.58 2.03
N MET A 160 5.32 26.59 1.33
CA MET A 160 5.75 26.73 -0.07
C MET A 160 4.60 27.04 -1.04
N LEU A 161 3.41 26.44 -0.82
CA LEU A 161 2.21 26.75 -1.61
C LEU A 161 1.65 28.13 -1.27
N ALA A 162 1.75 28.57 -0.02
CA ALA A 162 1.32 29.91 0.40
C ALA A 162 2.19 31.02 -0.23
N ASP A 163 3.51 30.84 -0.30
CA ASP A 163 4.45 31.77 -0.96
C ASP A 163 4.12 31.95 -2.46
N GLN A 164 3.66 30.88 -3.11
CA GLN A 164 3.22 30.89 -4.51
C GLN A 164 1.79 31.46 -4.72
N GLY A 165 1.13 31.92 -3.65
CA GLY A 165 -0.21 32.52 -3.68
C GLY A 165 -1.37 31.53 -3.83
N VAL A 166 -1.13 30.24 -3.59
CA VAL A 166 -2.18 29.21 -3.69
C VAL A 166 -3.22 29.39 -2.58
N ARG A 167 -4.51 29.29 -2.94
CA ARG A 167 -5.63 29.34 -1.98
C ARG A 167 -5.73 28.05 -1.18
N ASP A 168 -6.08 28.19 0.10
CA ASP A 168 -6.19 27.10 1.08
C ASP A 168 -4.99 26.12 1.09
N PRO A 169 -3.74 26.64 1.15
CA PRO A 169 -2.54 25.86 0.84
C PRO A 169 -2.27 24.73 1.84
N ALA A 170 -2.75 24.85 3.09
CA ALA A 170 -2.68 23.78 4.08
C ALA A 170 -3.63 22.61 3.74
N ALA A 171 -4.81 22.87 3.16
CA ALA A 171 -5.75 21.84 2.74
C ALA A 171 -5.24 21.09 1.51
N LEU A 172 -4.64 21.81 0.55
CA LEU A 172 -3.97 21.19 -0.60
C LEU A 172 -2.72 20.39 -0.17
N ALA A 173 -1.88 20.93 0.71
CA ALA A 173 -0.73 20.18 1.24
C ALA A 173 -1.18 18.88 1.94
N GLY A 174 -2.29 18.93 2.69
CA GLY A 174 -2.93 17.75 3.27
C GLY A 174 -3.36 16.73 2.20
N SER A 175 -4.13 17.15 1.19
CA SER A 175 -4.63 16.22 0.15
C SER A 175 -3.52 15.66 -0.75
N ILE A 176 -2.42 16.41 -0.97
CA ILE A 176 -1.20 15.89 -1.61
C ILE A 176 -0.59 14.76 -0.77
N GLN A 177 -0.42 14.98 0.54
CA GLN A 177 0.14 13.97 1.45
C GLN A 177 -0.80 12.75 1.57
N GLU A 178 -2.12 12.94 1.65
CA GLU A 178 -3.10 11.85 1.62
C GLU A 178 -3.11 11.07 0.30
N ALA A 179 -2.86 11.72 -0.84
CA ALA A 179 -2.72 11.04 -2.13
C ALA A 179 -1.44 10.19 -2.18
N VAL A 180 -0.34 10.68 -1.60
CA VAL A 180 0.94 9.96 -1.45
C VAL A 180 0.82 8.79 -0.49
N THR A 181 0.21 8.96 0.70
CA THR A 181 -0.04 7.86 1.65
C THR A 181 -0.94 6.79 1.04
N ARG A 182 -1.99 7.18 0.29
CA ARG A 182 -2.77 6.23 -0.52
C ARG A 182 -1.95 5.63 -1.67
N GLY A 183 -0.98 6.33 -2.24
CA GLY A 183 -0.06 5.81 -3.28
C GLY A 183 0.88 4.74 -2.74
N LEU A 184 1.42 4.94 -1.53
CA LEU A 184 2.26 3.99 -0.82
C LEU A 184 1.49 2.71 -0.46
N ALA A 185 0.26 2.82 0.07
CA ALA A 185 -0.60 1.65 0.26
C ALA A 185 -0.92 0.91 -1.05
N ARG A 186 -1.23 1.67 -2.13
CA ARG A 186 -1.52 1.10 -3.46
C ARG A 186 -0.31 0.49 -4.18
N SER A 187 0.89 0.48 -3.61
CA SER A 187 2.11 -0.05 -4.23
C SER A 187 2.64 -1.26 -3.45
N VAL A 188 1.77 -2.27 -3.30
CA VAL A 188 1.96 -3.48 -2.48
C VAL A 188 2.34 -3.14 -1.04
N ALA A 189 1.35 -2.70 -0.25
CA ALA A 189 1.53 -2.11 1.08
C ALA A 189 2.42 -2.92 2.05
N PRO A 190 3.54 -2.35 2.55
CA PRO A 190 4.17 -2.84 3.78
C PRO A 190 3.28 -2.56 5.01
N PRO A 191 3.40 -3.34 6.10
CA PRO A 191 2.44 -3.30 7.20
C PRO A 191 2.56 -2.06 8.10
N PRO A 192 1.44 -1.45 8.54
CA PRO A 192 1.45 -0.49 9.63
C PRO A 192 1.70 -1.20 10.98
N SER A 193 2.63 -0.70 11.78
CA SER A 193 2.92 -1.25 13.12
C SER A 193 1.81 -0.91 14.11
N GLY A 194 0.91 -1.86 14.34
CA GLY A 194 -0.25 -1.68 15.22
C GLY A 194 0.13 -1.31 16.66
N THR A 195 -0.40 -0.18 17.13
CA THR A 195 -0.38 0.17 18.56
C THR A 195 -1.50 -0.58 19.31
N PRO A 196 -1.29 -0.98 20.58
CA PRO A 196 -2.23 -1.83 21.29
C PRO A 196 -3.45 -1.07 21.82
N GLU A 197 -4.58 -1.15 21.11
CA GLU A 197 -5.88 -0.72 21.65
C GLU A 197 -6.41 -1.78 22.64
N GLY A 198 -6.22 -1.51 23.93
CA GLY A 198 -6.53 -2.43 25.01
C GLY A 198 -7.89 -2.19 25.68
N ASP A 199 -8.64 -3.28 25.83
CA ASP A 199 -9.82 -3.45 26.69
C ASP A 199 -11.09 -2.60 26.41
N ARG A 200 -12.15 -3.31 26.00
CA ARG A 200 -13.44 -3.34 26.73
C ARG A 200 -14.37 -4.46 26.21
N VAL A 201 -14.28 -5.63 26.83
CA VAL A 201 -15.40 -6.60 26.83
C VAL A 201 -16.42 -6.20 27.91
N ARG A 202 -17.68 -6.51 27.66
CA ARG A 202 -18.86 -6.04 28.42
C ARG A 202 -18.95 -6.68 29.81
N HIS A 203 -19.29 -5.90 30.82
CA HIS A 203 -20.14 -6.36 31.93
C HIS A 203 -21.10 -5.24 32.33
N ALA A 204 -22.34 -5.61 32.71
CA ALA A 204 -23.45 -4.67 32.89
C ALA A 204 -23.94 -4.62 34.33
N THR A 205 -24.29 -3.42 34.81
CA THR A 205 -25.06 -3.21 36.06
C THR A 205 -25.97 -1.99 35.96
N GLY A 206 -27.27 -2.20 36.17
CA GLY A 206 -28.15 -1.32 36.97
C GLY A 206 -28.37 0.13 36.54
N SER A 207 -29.44 0.35 35.77
CA SER A 207 -30.48 1.38 35.94
C SER A 207 -30.21 2.67 36.75
N ALA A 208 -30.41 3.82 36.08
CA ALA A 208 -31.20 4.95 36.61
C ALA A 208 -31.82 5.73 35.44
N ASP A 209 -33.05 6.23 35.61
CA ASP A 209 -33.84 6.90 34.57
C ASP A 209 -33.25 8.23 34.07
N HIS A 210 -33.54 8.60 32.81
CA HIS A 210 -34.37 9.77 32.47
C HIS A 210 -34.73 9.78 30.96
N ARG A 211 -36.01 9.98 30.63
CA ARG A 211 -36.54 10.18 29.26
C ARG A 211 -37.82 11.05 29.31
N PRO A 212 -38.37 11.53 28.18
CA PRO A 212 -38.09 12.87 27.65
C PRO A 212 -39.32 13.80 27.71
N THR A 213 -39.14 15.08 27.35
CA THR A 213 -40.24 16.03 27.13
C THR A 213 -40.46 16.31 25.63
N ALA A 214 -41.74 16.35 25.23
CA ALA A 214 -42.23 16.65 23.89
C ALA A 214 -43.20 17.88 23.96
N PRO A 215 -43.55 18.54 22.83
CA PRO A 215 -44.25 19.83 22.86
C PRO A 215 -45.74 19.76 23.26
N PRO A 216 -46.37 20.90 23.63
CA PRO A 216 -47.60 20.92 24.44
C PRO A 216 -48.94 21.03 23.65
N PRO A 217 -50.05 20.51 24.21
CA PRO A 217 -51.44 20.75 23.80
C PRO A 217 -52.14 21.88 24.65
N PRO A 218 -53.41 22.25 24.39
CA PRO A 218 -54.02 23.56 24.80
C PRO A 218 -54.64 23.62 26.22
N PRO A 219 -55.07 24.82 26.71
CA PRO A 219 -55.36 25.06 28.14
C PRO A 219 -56.75 24.61 28.65
N ALA A 220 -56.93 24.69 29.98
CA ALA A 220 -57.99 24.05 30.76
C ALA A 220 -59.14 24.99 31.23
N PRO A 221 -60.26 24.44 31.75
CA PRO A 221 -61.25 25.14 32.57
C PRO A 221 -60.94 25.10 34.09
N GLU A 222 -61.63 25.94 34.87
CA GLU A 222 -61.39 26.19 36.31
C GLU A 222 -62.23 25.31 37.29
N PRO A 223 -61.87 25.28 38.61
CA PRO A 223 -62.41 24.34 39.61
C PRO A 223 -63.45 24.95 40.57
N PRO A 224 -64.03 24.12 41.48
CA PRO A 224 -64.61 24.61 42.74
C PRO A 224 -64.17 23.86 44.02
N GLU A 225 -64.57 24.45 45.16
CA GLU A 225 -64.58 23.96 46.57
C GLU A 225 -63.29 24.06 47.41
N PRO A 226 -63.41 24.61 48.64
CA PRO A 226 -63.32 23.76 49.84
C PRO A 226 -64.17 24.16 51.07
N LEU A 227 -64.67 23.16 51.81
CA LEU A 227 -65.13 23.16 53.21
C LEU A 227 -64.86 21.73 53.77
N THR A 228 -64.55 21.45 55.05
CA THR A 228 -64.41 22.24 56.29
C THR A 228 -63.44 21.53 57.26
N ASP A 229 -62.78 22.28 58.15
CA ASP A 229 -62.01 21.82 59.32
C ASP A 229 -62.97 21.67 60.56
N PRO A 230 -62.63 21.08 61.75
CA PRO A 230 -61.53 21.58 62.61
C PRO A 230 -60.85 20.63 63.65
N ALA A 231 -59.76 21.15 64.27
CA ALA A 231 -59.27 20.91 65.66
C ALA A 231 -58.63 19.54 66.03
N THR A 232 -57.60 19.40 66.88
CA THR A 232 -56.64 20.27 67.65
C THR A 232 -55.45 19.37 68.12
N THR A 233 -54.30 19.76 68.71
CA THR A 233 -53.79 20.95 69.43
C THR A 233 -52.23 21.02 69.35
N GLY A 234 -51.58 22.08 69.88
CA GLY A 234 -50.12 22.15 70.15
C GLY A 234 -49.78 22.10 71.67
N PRO A 235 -48.60 22.60 72.15
CA PRO A 235 -47.50 23.26 71.42
C PRO A 235 -46.02 22.98 71.86
N ALA A 236 -45.07 23.29 70.96
CA ALA A 236 -43.75 23.97 71.14
C ALA A 236 -42.60 23.54 72.14
N HIS A 237 -41.39 23.98 71.77
CA HIS A 237 -40.17 24.31 72.58
C HIS A 237 -39.00 23.29 72.86
N THR A 238 -37.97 23.39 72.01
CA THR A 238 -36.51 23.68 72.28
C THR A 238 -35.67 23.09 73.47
N THR A 239 -34.45 22.65 73.08
CA THR A 239 -33.10 22.75 73.74
C THR A 239 -32.60 21.81 74.87
N GLN A 240 -31.54 21.03 74.54
CA GLN A 240 -30.31 20.70 75.33
C GLN A 240 -30.41 19.77 76.58
N PRO A 241 -29.30 19.26 77.20
CA PRO A 241 -28.14 18.54 76.60
C PRO A 241 -27.59 17.32 77.45
N HIS A 242 -26.51 16.66 76.97
CA HIS A 242 -25.44 15.92 77.71
C HIS A 242 -25.73 14.70 78.66
N THR A 243 -25.09 13.54 78.37
CA THR A 243 -24.43 12.55 79.31
C THR A 243 -25.32 11.75 80.32
N THR A 244 -25.01 10.54 80.87
CA THR A 244 -23.92 9.51 80.71
C THR A 244 -24.33 8.15 81.34
N GLN A 245 -24.10 7.00 80.67
CA GLN A 245 -23.68 5.66 81.21
C GLN A 245 -24.51 4.99 82.37
N PRO A 246 -24.14 3.82 82.99
CA PRO A 246 -23.19 2.71 82.64
C PRO A 246 -23.74 1.24 82.82
N HIS A 247 -22.88 0.22 82.59
CA HIS A 247 -22.91 -1.20 83.11
C HIS A 247 -24.04 -2.16 82.63
N THR A 248 -23.95 -3.52 82.56
CA THR A 248 -22.90 -4.60 82.56
C THR A 248 -23.55 -5.85 81.87
N THR A 249 -22.93 -6.99 81.47
CA THR A 249 -21.85 -7.85 82.07
C THR A 249 -21.24 -8.82 81.00
N GLN A 250 -20.14 -9.51 81.34
CA GLN A 250 -19.39 -10.52 80.52
C GLN A 250 -19.67 -11.98 81.01
N PRO A 251 -19.27 -13.10 80.33
CA PRO A 251 -17.88 -13.57 80.03
C PRO A 251 -17.67 -14.03 78.55
N HIS A 252 -16.48 -14.05 77.90
CA HIS A 252 -15.13 -14.61 78.15
C HIS A 252 -14.89 -16.10 77.85
N THR A 253 -14.03 -16.40 76.85
CA THR A 253 -12.84 -17.33 76.82
C THR A 253 -12.37 -17.48 75.35
N THR A 254 -11.09 -17.55 74.94
CA THR A 254 -9.78 -17.26 75.59
C THR A 254 -8.72 -16.95 74.51
N GLN A 255 -7.64 -16.25 74.89
CA GLN A 255 -6.46 -15.91 74.06
C GLN A 255 -5.26 -16.86 74.43
N PRO A 256 -4.06 -16.83 73.78
CA PRO A 256 -3.09 -15.74 73.99
C PRO A 256 -2.17 -15.35 72.77
N PRO A 257 -1.45 -14.20 72.84
CA PRO A 257 -0.44 -13.72 71.87
C PRO A 257 0.96 -13.46 72.49
N THR A 258 1.94 -12.98 71.70
CA THR A 258 3.21 -12.27 72.12
C THR A 258 4.03 -11.86 70.89
N THR A 259 4.93 -10.85 70.82
CA THR A 259 5.06 -9.44 71.31
C THR A 259 6.30 -8.80 70.60
N PRO A 260 6.58 -7.47 70.64
CA PRO A 260 7.54 -6.82 69.71
C PRO A 260 8.78 -6.11 70.33
N GLY A 261 9.72 -5.69 69.47
CA GLY A 261 10.77 -4.68 69.73
C GLY A 261 12.20 -5.22 69.95
N PRO A 262 13.26 -4.36 70.04
CA PRO A 262 13.27 -2.89 69.98
C PRO A 262 14.20 -2.33 68.86
N ALA A 263 14.46 -1.01 68.87
CA ALA A 263 15.32 -0.30 67.92
C ALA A 263 16.67 0.18 68.51
N ALA A 264 17.61 0.57 67.65
CA ALA A 264 18.83 1.30 68.00
C ALA A 264 19.14 2.36 66.91
N ALA A 265 19.80 3.47 67.26
CA ALA A 265 20.09 4.60 66.37
C ALA A 265 21.55 5.07 66.51
N GLY A 266 22.17 5.57 65.43
CA GLY A 266 23.60 5.95 65.44
C GLY A 266 24.17 6.57 64.16
N ALA A 267 23.79 7.82 63.87
CA ALA A 267 24.54 8.87 63.15
C ALA A 267 25.30 8.60 61.82
N SER A 268 24.87 9.35 60.78
CA SER A 268 25.70 10.20 59.89
C SER A 268 26.83 9.63 59.03
N ALA A 269 26.63 9.67 57.70
CA ALA A 269 27.39 10.53 56.77
C ALA A 269 26.68 10.60 55.40
N ALA A 270 26.92 11.66 54.60
CA ALA A 270 26.38 11.83 53.25
C ALA A 270 27.50 11.84 52.18
N GLY A 271 27.25 11.20 51.04
CA GLY A 271 28.14 11.13 49.88
C GLY A 271 27.34 10.70 48.63
N PRO A 272 27.76 11.08 47.41
CA PRO A 272 26.88 11.10 46.24
C PRO A 272 26.63 9.72 45.60
N SER A 273 25.43 9.57 45.04
CA SER A 273 24.99 8.39 44.30
C SER A 273 25.53 8.36 42.86
N ALA A 274 26.26 7.31 42.51
CA ALA A 274 26.47 6.93 41.10
C ALA A 274 25.20 6.23 40.56
N GLY A 275 24.87 6.45 39.29
CA GLY A 275 23.59 5.99 38.71
C GLY A 275 23.55 4.48 38.42
N GLY A 276 22.50 3.81 38.91
CA GLY A 276 22.02 2.54 38.34
C GLY A 276 20.95 2.79 37.27
N PRO A 277 20.69 1.84 36.35
CA PRO A 277 19.70 2.01 35.30
C PRO A 277 18.28 2.12 35.88
N ILE A 278 17.49 3.05 35.34
CA ILE A 278 16.09 3.28 35.76
C ILE A 278 15.24 2.08 35.31
N ASN A 279 14.54 1.45 36.25
CA ASN A 279 13.63 0.35 35.97
C ASN A 279 12.21 0.88 35.66
N TYR A 280 11.78 0.71 34.41
CA TYR A 280 10.47 1.18 33.91
C TYR A 280 9.32 0.15 34.07
N ALA A 281 9.50 -0.90 34.89
CA ALA A 281 8.48 -1.93 35.11
C ALA A 281 7.27 -1.41 35.93
N HIS A 282 6.21 -0.97 35.24
CA HIS A 282 4.95 -0.58 35.88
C HIS A 282 4.22 -1.80 36.51
N PRO A 283 3.86 -1.78 37.82
CA PRO A 283 3.33 -2.94 38.56
C PRO A 283 1.96 -3.51 38.15
N ARG A 284 1.43 -3.18 36.97
CA ARG A 284 0.11 -3.63 36.47
C ARG A 284 0.12 -4.16 35.03
N ARG A 285 1.28 -4.21 34.36
CA ARG A 285 1.37 -4.82 33.03
C ARG A 285 1.42 -6.34 33.18
N GLN A 286 0.28 -7.01 33.00
CA GLN A 286 0.28 -8.45 32.77
C GLN A 286 1.05 -8.72 31.47
N HIS A 287 2.02 -9.63 31.52
CA HIS A 287 2.77 -10.00 30.32
C HIS A 287 1.89 -10.89 29.44
N ALA A 288 1.49 -10.37 28.29
CA ALA A 288 1.28 -11.24 27.12
C ALA A 288 2.58 -12.02 26.87
N ALA A 289 2.47 -13.27 26.41
CA ALA A 289 3.65 -14.05 26.08
C ALA A 289 4.48 -13.33 25.02
N PRO A 290 5.82 -13.25 25.15
CA PRO A 290 6.66 -12.70 24.09
C PRO A 290 6.48 -13.54 22.81
N PRO A 291 6.52 -12.92 21.61
CA PRO A 291 6.41 -13.66 20.36
C PRO A 291 7.50 -14.71 20.26
N SER A 292 7.18 -15.88 19.70
CA SER A 292 8.12 -16.99 19.56
C SER A 292 9.42 -16.51 18.91
N PRO A 293 10.60 -16.82 19.47
CA PRO A 293 11.87 -16.41 18.87
C PRO A 293 11.95 -16.92 17.43
N PRO A 294 12.65 -16.21 16.52
CA PRO A 294 12.81 -16.68 15.15
C PRO A 294 13.49 -18.06 15.14
N PRO A 295 13.17 -18.93 14.15
CA PRO A 295 13.83 -20.21 13.97
C PRO A 295 15.30 -19.96 13.61
N ALA A 296 16.15 -19.93 14.63
CA ALA A 296 17.55 -19.54 14.47
C ALA A 296 18.34 -20.60 13.70
N ALA A 297 18.93 -20.20 12.57
CA ALA A 297 19.92 -21.00 11.86
C ALA A 297 21.09 -21.36 12.80
N PRO A 298 21.69 -22.56 12.70
CA PRO A 298 22.94 -22.86 13.37
C PRO A 298 24.03 -21.88 12.88
N PRO A 299 24.95 -21.43 13.75
CA PRO A 299 25.94 -20.41 13.39
C PRO A 299 26.82 -20.87 12.22
N ALA A 300 26.95 -20.01 11.21
CA ALA A 300 27.70 -20.30 9.99
C ALA A 300 29.16 -20.65 10.29
N GLN A 301 29.74 -21.58 9.53
CA GLN A 301 31.16 -21.89 9.64
C GLN A 301 31.99 -20.68 9.15
N PRO A 302 33.16 -20.39 9.75
CA PRO A 302 33.98 -19.26 9.34
C PRO A 302 34.32 -19.28 7.84
N GLY A 303 33.82 -18.29 7.10
CA GLY A 303 33.99 -18.18 5.63
C GLY A 303 32.86 -18.79 4.79
N GLN A 304 31.79 -19.30 5.40
CA GLN A 304 30.55 -19.71 4.71
C GLN A 304 29.41 -18.73 5.03
N PRO A 305 28.47 -18.50 4.11
CA PRO A 305 27.22 -17.79 4.43
C PRO A 305 26.37 -18.62 5.40
N ALA A 306 25.47 -17.96 6.13
CA ALA A 306 24.43 -18.66 6.90
C ALA A 306 23.46 -19.38 5.94
N GLN A 307 22.98 -20.55 6.34
CA GLN A 307 21.91 -21.22 5.62
C GLN A 307 20.59 -20.46 5.85
N PRO A 308 19.84 -20.08 4.79
CA PRO A 308 18.53 -19.45 4.93
C PRO A 308 17.56 -20.33 5.72
N VAL A 309 16.62 -19.71 6.46
CA VAL A 309 15.59 -20.43 7.20
C VAL A 309 14.22 -19.78 6.95
N ALA A 310 13.22 -20.59 6.62
CA ALA A 310 11.87 -20.08 6.42
C ALA A 310 11.31 -19.44 7.70
N GLY A 311 10.94 -18.17 7.61
CA GLY A 311 10.48 -17.35 8.72
C GLY A 311 11.59 -16.81 9.61
N ASP A 312 12.80 -16.60 9.10
CA ASP A 312 13.90 -15.93 9.82
C ASP A 312 13.72 -14.41 9.95
N ALA A 313 12.95 -13.79 9.06
CA ALA A 313 12.57 -12.38 9.07
C ALA A 313 11.88 -11.92 10.38
N THR A 314 11.81 -10.61 10.59
CA THR A 314 11.10 -10.02 11.73
C THR A 314 9.58 -10.14 11.58
N GLY A 315 8.90 -10.46 12.69
CA GLY A 315 7.45 -10.59 12.74
C GLY A 315 6.99 -11.21 14.07
N TRP A 316 5.71 -11.01 14.39
CA TRP A 316 5.03 -11.48 15.60
C TRP A 316 4.42 -12.87 15.40
N SER A 317 3.95 -13.19 14.19
CA SER A 317 3.45 -14.50 13.77
C SER A 317 4.36 -15.14 12.70
N MET A 318 4.23 -16.45 12.48
CA MET A 318 4.91 -17.12 11.34
C MET A 318 4.39 -16.61 9.98
N ASP A 319 3.11 -16.28 9.91
CA ASP A 319 2.46 -15.76 8.71
C ASP A 319 3.04 -14.41 8.28
N GLU A 320 3.23 -13.50 9.24
CA GLU A 320 3.87 -12.20 9.05
C GLU A 320 5.35 -12.35 8.64
N ARG A 321 6.06 -13.30 9.25
CA ARG A 321 7.48 -13.57 8.93
C ARG A 321 7.67 -14.06 7.50
N LEU A 322 6.87 -15.03 7.06
CA LEU A 322 6.97 -15.56 5.68
C LEU A 322 6.61 -14.49 4.64
N TYR A 323 5.62 -13.64 4.91
CA TYR A 323 5.30 -12.48 4.08
C TYR A 323 6.46 -11.48 4.02
N ASN A 324 7.01 -11.08 5.17
CA ASN A 324 8.13 -10.15 5.25
C ASN A 324 9.41 -10.70 4.59
N GLN A 325 9.63 -12.02 4.63
CA GLN A 325 10.73 -12.68 3.95
C GLN A 325 10.55 -12.66 2.42
N ILE A 326 9.37 -13.03 1.91
CA ILE A 326 9.05 -12.91 0.47
C ILE A 326 9.22 -11.47 -0.03
N TRP A 327 8.79 -10.49 0.77
CA TRP A 327 8.99 -9.07 0.46
C TRP A 327 10.47 -8.68 0.42
N GLY A 328 11.28 -9.15 1.38
CA GLY A 328 12.73 -8.96 1.38
C GLY A 328 13.39 -9.55 0.14
N MET A 329 13.04 -10.79 -0.23
CA MET A 329 13.54 -11.45 -1.45
C MET A 329 13.17 -10.68 -2.73
N PHE A 330 11.98 -10.06 -2.78
CA PHE A 330 11.55 -9.21 -3.89
C PHE A 330 12.39 -7.93 -4.00
N GLU A 331 12.57 -7.21 -2.90
CA GLU A 331 13.37 -5.98 -2.85
C GLU A 331 14.86 -6.26 -3.14
N ASP A 332 15.43 -7.32 -2.56
CA ASP A 332 16.83 -7.69 -2.75
C ASP A 332 17.12 -8.11 -4.19
N LEU A 333 16.20 -8.83 -4.86
CA LEU A 333 16.31 -9.15 -6.28
C LEU A 333 16.23 -7.89 -7.16
N ALA A 334 15.32 -6.96 -6.86
CA ALA A 334 15.23 -5.67 -7.55
C ALA A 334 16.53 -4.87 -7.42
N ARG A 335 17.09 -4.81 -6.21
CA ARG A 335 18.31 -4.05 -5.86
C ARG A 335 19.57 -4.67 -6.48
N ALA A 336 19.69 -6.00 -6.48
CA ALA A 336 20.82 -6.70 -7.09
C ALA A 336 20.85 -6.51 -8.62
N VAL A 337 19.71 -6.65 -9.30
CA VAL A 337 19.61 -6.42 -10.75
C VAL A 337 19.83 -4.94 -11.10
N ALA A 338 19.36 -4.00 -10.27
CA ALA A 338 19.65 -2.58 -10.45
C ALA A 338 21.15 -2.27 -10.36
N ALA A 339 21.82 -2.76 -9.31
CA ALA A 339 23.25 -2.58 -9.12
C ALA A 339 24.07 -3.17 -10.28
N TYR A 340 23.66 -4.33 -10.81
CA TYR A 340 24.25 -4.94 -12.00
C TYR A 340 24.09 -4.06 -13.25
N ARG A 341 22.86 -3.65 -13.57
CA ARG A 341 22.57 -2.83 -14.77
C ARG A 341 23.36 -1.52 -14.73
N SER A 342 23.28 -0.76 -13.64
CA SER A 342 24.03 0.49 -13.48
C SER A 342 25.55 0.31 -13.52
N ALA A 343 26.09 -0.84 -13.09
CA ALA A 343 27.52 -1.14 -13.21
C ALA A 343 27.94 -1.45 -14.66
N VAL A 344 27.07 -2.05 -15.47
CA VAL A 344 27.27 -2.23 -16.92
C VAL A 344 27.18 -0.88 -17.64
N ASP A 345 26.14 -0.08 -17.37
CA ASP A 345 25.95 1.26 -17.95
C ASP A 345 27.16 2.17 -17.67
N PHE A 346 27.69 2.14 -16.43
CA PHE A 346 28.90 2.85 -16.05
C PHE A 346 30.13 2.36 -16.81
N ALA A 347 30.27 1.05 -17.03
CA ALA A 347 31.38 0.48 -17.78
C ALA A 347 31.33 0.89 -19.26
N GLU A 348 30.13 0.97 -19.86
CA GLU A 348 29.93 1.45 -21.24
C GLU A 348 30.20 2.96 -21.37
N SER A 349 29.61 3.79 -20.51
CA SER A 349 29.89 5.24 -20.48
C SER A 349 31.39 5.52 -20.30
N ARG A 350 32.07 4.74 -19.46
CA ARG A 350 33.53 4.82 -19.29
C ARG A 350 34.29 4.44 -20.57
N MET A 351 33.86 3.38 -21.26
CA MET A 351 34.46 2.96 -22.53
C MET A 351 34.40 4.10 -23.55
N ASP A 352 33.22 4.71 -23.73
CA ASP A 352 33.01 5.79 -24.70
C ASP A 352 33.84 7.05 -24.36
N GLN A 353 33.93 7.42 -23.09
CA GLN A 353 34.82 8.49 -22.63
C GLN A 353 36.31 8.20 -22.92
N GLU A 354 36.76 6.95 -22.76
CA GLU A 354 38.14 6.56 -23.11
C GLU A 354 38.35 6.50 -24.64
N LEU A 355 37.32 6.14 -25.44
CA LEU A 355 37.34 6.13 -26.90
C LEU A 355 37.40 7.56 -27.48
N ASP A 356 36.52 8.47 -27.04
CA ASP A 356 36.52 9.88 -27.47
C ASP A 356 37.84 10.56 -27.14
N ARG A 357 38.37 10.31 -25.93
CA ARG A 357 39.68 10.82 -25.53
C ARG A 357 40.80 10.28 -26.42
N ALA A 358 40.76 9.01 -26.81
CA ALA A 358 41.74 8.44 -27.74
C ALA A 358 41.64 9.03 -29.15
N LEU A 359 40.42 9.33 -29.63
CA LEU A 359 40.14 9.93 -30.94
C LEU A 359 40.45 11.44 -30.99
N SER A 360 40.50 12.11 -29.83
CA SER A 360 40.75 13.56 -29.74
C SER A 360 42.13 13.99 -30.27
N ASP A 361 43.18 13.18 -30.12
CA ASP A 361 44.51 13.44 -30.70
C ASP A 361 44.56 12.99 -32.18
N PRO A 362 44.81 13.90 -33.15
CA PRO A 362 44.97 13.54 -34.56
C PRO A 362 46.06 12.48 -34.82
N ARG A 363 47.08 12.39 -33.97
CA ARG A 363 48.19 11.42 -34.10
C ARG A 363 47.74 9.97 -33.92
N ASN A 364 46.70 9.74 -33.11
CA ASN A 364 46.15 8.40 -32.86
C ASN A 364 45.31 7.86 -34.03
N ARG A 365 44.99 8.69 -35.04
CA ARG A 365 44.09 8.33 -36.14
C ARG A 365 44.78 7.64 -37.33
N ILE A 366 46.12 7.66 -37.39
CA ILE A 366 46.90 7.21 -38.56
C ILE A 366 47.98 6.18 -38.14
N GLY A 367 47.71 5.38 -37.11
CA GLY A 367 48.59 4.29 -36.68
C GLY A 367 48.09 3.54 -35.43
N GLY A 368 48.60 2.32 -35.25
CA GLY A 368 48.12 1.34 -34.26
C GLY A 368 48.21 1.71 -32.77
N ALA A 369 48.57 2.94 -32.43
CA ALA A 369 48.38 3.48 -31.08
C ALA A 369 46.88 3.68 -30.78
N GLY A 370 46.10 4.15 -31.77
CA GLY A 370 44.64 4.27 -31.65
C GLY A 370 43.97 2.91 -31.47
N ASP A 371 44.39 1.89 -32.23
CA ASP A 371 43.83 0.54 -32.14
C ASP A 371 44.03 -0.06 -30.75
N ARG A 372 45.27 -0.03 -30.22
CA ARG A 372 45.56 -0.48 -28.85
C ARG A 372 44.79 0.28 -27.76
N ALA A 373 44.51 1.57 -27.97
CA ALA A 373 43.69 2.34 -27.03
C ALA A 373 42.22 1.87 -27.04
N ARG A 374 41.66 1.57 -28.23
CA ARG A 374 40.30 1.00 -28.35
C ARG A 374 40.20 -0.42 -27.81
N GLU A 375 41.22 -1.24 -28.01
CA GLU A 375 41.34 -2.59 -27.42
C GLU A 375 41.39 -2.52 -25.88
N ALA A 376 42.23 -1.63 -25.32
CA ALA A 376 42.35 -1.46 -23.88
C ALA A 376 41.08 -0.89 -23.22
N ALA A 377 40.37 0.03 -23.88
CA ALA A 377 39.08 0.55 -23.40
C ALA A 377 38.00 -0.55 -23.36
N ARG A 378 37.93 -1.39 -24.41
CA ARG A 378 37.02 -2.55 -24.46
C ARG A 378 37.34 -3.57 -23.38
N ALA A 379 38.61 -3.97 -23.25
CA ALA A 379 39.03 -4.94 -22.23
C ALA A 379 38.68 -4.51 -20.79
N LYS A 380 38.76 -3.20 -20.46
CA LYS A 380 38.29 -2.67 -19.18
C LYS A 380 36.76 -2.74 -19.02
N ARG A 381 36.00 -2.49 -20.10
CA ARG A 381 34.53 -2.59 -20.09
C ARG A 381 34.09 -4.03 -19.88
N ASP A 382 34.73 -4.95 -20.58
CA ASP A 382 34.53 -6.40 -20.41
C ASP A 382 34.91 -6.86 -18.98
N GLU A 383 36.03 -6.38 -18.43
CA GLU A 383 36.46 -6.68 -17.04
C GLU A 383 35.47 -6.15 -15.99
N LEU A 384 35.00 -4.90 -16.12
CA LEU A 384 34.03 -4.32 -15.20
C LEU A 384 32.68 -5.04 -15.28
N ALA A 385 32.21 -5.38 -16.49
CA ALA A 385 31.00 -6.16 -16.70
C ALA A 385 31.11 -7.58 -16.12
N SER A 386 32.26 -8.25 -16.25
CA SER A 386 32.51 -9.56 -15.61
C SER A 386 32.37 -9.47 -14.10
N ARG A 387 33.04 -8.50 -13.45
CA ARG A 387 32.96 -8.30 -11.99
C ARG A 387 31.55 -7.96 -11.51
N ALA A 388 30.81 -7.16 -12.28
CA ALA A 388 29.41 -6.87 -12.00
C ALA A 388 28.55 -8.14 -12.10
N ARG A 389 28.81 -9.00 -13.10
CA ARG A 389 28.11 -10.27 -13.25
C ARG A 389 28.45 -11.26 -12.14
N GLU A 390 29.72 -11.35 -11.75
CA GLU A 390 30.20 -12.14 -10.61
C GLU A 390 29.66 -11.66 -9.25
N ALA A 391 29.16 -10.42 -9.15
CA ALA A 391 28.36 -9.98 -8.01
C ALA A 391 26.92 -10.49 -8.12
N LEU A 392 26.22 -10.16 -9.21
CA LEU A 392 24.84 -10.56 -9.44
C LEU A 392 24.64 -12.08 -9.31
N ASP A 393 25.50 -12.90 -9.92
CA ASP A 393 25.37 -14.36 -9.90
C ASP A 393 25.54 -14.94 -8.47
N ARG A 394 26.22 -14.24 -7.55
CA ARG A 394 26.29 -14.62 -6.12
C ARG A 394 25.03 -14.23 -5.37
N ASP A 395 24.51 -13.03 -5.58
CA ASP A 395 23.30 -12.53 -4.92
C ASP A 395 22.07 -13.35 -5.38
N LEU A 396 21.99 -13.65 -6.69
CA LEU A 396 21.02 -14.59 -7.26
C LEU A 396 21.15 -16.01 -6.73
N ALA A 397 22.36 -16.48 -6.39
CA ALA A 397 22.56 -17.80 -5.80
C ALA A 397 22.08 -17.86 -4.34
N GLN A 398 22.28 -16.79 -3.57
CA GLN A 398 21.74 -16.65 -2.21
C GLN A 398 20.21 -16.66 -2.23
N LEU A 399 19.58 -15.81 -3.07
CA LEU A 399 18.13 -15.71 -3.21
C LEU A 399 17.49 -17.04 -3.68
N ALA A 400 18.16 -17.79 -4.55
CA ALA A 400 17.68 -19.12 -4.97
C ALA A 400 17.80 -20.18 -3.87
N ALA A 401 18.84 -20.11 -3.01
CA ALA A 401 18.95 -20.96 -1.84
C ALA A 401 17.87 -20.64 -0.79
N GLU A 402 17.50 -19.36 -0.65
CA GLU A 402 16.40 -18.92 0.22
C GLU A 402 15.04 -19.38 -0.30
N ALA A 403 14.74 -19.14 -1.59
CA ALA A 403 13.50 -19.61 -2.22
C ALA A 403 13.28 -21.13 -2.07
N ALA A 404 14.36 -21.92 -2.15
CA ALA A 404 14.33 -23.37 -1.97
C ALA A 404 13.99 -23.82 -0.54
N VAL A 405 14.19 -22.97 0.47
CA VAL A 405 13.80 -23.23 1.88
C VAL A 405 12.43 -22.62 2.18
N VAL A 406 12.11 -21.47 1.59
CA VAL A 406 10.85 -20.74 1.81
C VAL A 406 9.64 -21.43 1.17
N GLU A 407 9.67 -21.77 -0.13
CA GLU A 407 8.50 -22.35 -0.84
C GLU A 407 7.91 -23.60 -0.15
N PRO A 408 8.70 -24.60 0.31
CA PRO A 408 8.17 -25.77 1.00
C PRO A 408 7.53 -25.48 2.36
N ALA A 409 7.79 -24.31 2.95
CA ALA A 409 7.25 -23.89 4.25
C ALA A 409 6.01 -22.99 4.14
N LEU A 410 5.59 -22.63 2.93
CA LEU A 410 4.49 -21.68 2.73
C LEU A 410 3.12 -22.26 3.13
N PRO A 411 2.28 -21.50 3.86
CA PRO A 411 0.88 -21.86 4.07
C PRO A 411 0.12 -21.83 2.74
N ALA A 412 -1.03 -22.51 2.67
CA ALA A 412 -1.85 -22.60 1.45
C ALA A 412 -2.17 -21.23 0.79
N ALA A 413 -2.28 -20.15 1.58
CA ALA A 413 -2.48 -18.80 1.06
C ALA A 413 -1.29 -18.27 0.22
N TYR A 414 -0.05 -18.65 0.55
CA TYR A 414 1.17 -18.25 -0.16
C TYR A 414 1.73 -19.35 -1.07
N ALA A 415 1.24 -20.59 -0.96
CA ALA A 415 1.76 -21.72 -1.70
C ALA A 415 1.20 -21.84 -3.14
N GLY A 416 2.06 -22.23 -4.08
CA GLY A 416 1.63 -22.58 -5.44
C GLY A 416 0.72 -23.82 -5.47
N TRP A 417 -0.06 -24.02 -6.54
CA TRP A 417 -1.01 -25.15 -6.62
C TRP A 417 -0.37 -26.54 -6.66
N GLY A 418 0.92 -26.64 -7.00
CA GLY A 418 1.69 -27.88 -6.91
C GLY A 418 2.29 -28.17 -5.53
N ASN A 419 2.15 -27.26 -4.57
CA ASN A 419 2.76 -27.40 -3.25
C ASN A 419 2.03 -28.50 -2.42
N PRO A 420 2.75 -29.40 -1.74
CA PRO A 420 2.13 -30.48 -0.95
C PRO A 420 1.12 -30.02 0.10
N VAL A 421 1.21 -28.79 0.62
CA VAL A 421 0.32 -28.24 1.67
C VAL A 421 -1.18 -28.41 1.35
N TRP A 422 -1.56 -28.33 0.08
CA TRP A 422 -2.95 -28.46 -0.37
C TRP A 422 -3.59 -29.82 -0.05
N HIS A 423 -2.81 -30.90 0.01
CA HIS A 423 -3.32 -32.26 0.30
C HIS A 423 -3.75 -32.44 1.77
N ALA A 424 -3.25 -31.58 2.66
CA ALA A 424 -3.57 -31.56 4.08
C ALA A 424 -4.30 -30.26 4.50
N HIS A 425 -4.79 -29.49 3.51
CA HIS A 425 -5.36 -28.18 3.73
C HIS A 425 -6.56 -28.21 4.68
N ARG A 426 -6.67 -27.17 5.50
CA ARG A 426 -7.80 -26.92 6.39
C ARG A 426 -8.19 -25.46 6.23
N ILE A 427 -9.48 -25.22 6.04
CA ILE A 427 -10.02 -23.86 6.03
C ILE A 427 -9.64 -23.19 7.37
N PRO A 428 -9.00 -22.02 7.37
CA PRO A 428 -8.52 -21.39 8.58
C PRO A 428 -9.66 -20.79 9.40
N MET A 429 -9.38 -20.43 10.65
CA MET A 429 -10.32 -19.73 11.54
C MET A 429 -10.12 -18.22 11.58
N GLU A 430 -9.07 -17.72 10.93
CA GLU A 430 -8.68 -16.31 10.83
C GLU A 430 -8.27 -16.05 9.36
N ILE A 431 -8.45 -14.82 8.88
CA ILE A 431 -8.03 -14.42 7.53
C ILE A 431 -6.49 -14.31 7.51
N PRO A 432 -5.77 -15.04 6.64
CA PRO A 432 -4.31 -14.93 6.55
C PRO A 432 -3.91 -13.58 5.96
N MET A 433 -2.69 -13.11 6.25
CA MET A 433 -2.32 -11.72 6.01
C MET A 433 -2.25 -11.33 4.52
N ALA A 434 -2.10 -12.29 3.61
CA ALA A 434 -2.07 -12.07 2.17
C ALA A 434 -2.53 -13.31 1.35
N LEU A 435 -2.50 -13.20 0.02
CA LEU A 435 -2.80 -14.24 -0.95
C LEU A 435 -1.80 -14.20 -2.10
N ARG A 436 -1.23 -15.33 -2.52
CA ARG A 436 -0.45 -15.41 -3.78
C ARG A 436 -1.39 -15.48 -4.98
N ILE A 437 -1.11 -14.63 -5.97
CA ILE A 437 -1.89 -14.51 -7.21
C ILE A 437 -1.09 -14.92 -8.46
N GLY A 438 0.23 -14.69 -8.43
CA GLY A 438 1.17 -15.05 -9.48
C GLY A 438 2.57 -15.25 -8.92
N ASP A 439 3.52 -15.40 -9.83
CA ASP A 439 4.96 -15.30 -9.56
C ASP A 439 5.54 -14.11 -10.35
N LEU A 440 6.63 -13.53 -9.85
CA LEU A 440 7.43 -12.52 -10.52
C LEU A 440 8.82 -13.07 -10.82
N HIS A 441 9.37 -12.75 -12.00
CA HIS A 441 10.80 -12.93 -12.28
C HIS A 441 11.36 -11.80 -13.17
N LEU A 442 12.68 -11.69 -13.19
CA LEU A 442 13.44 -10.78 -14.07
C LEU A 442 14.17 -11.57 -15.17
N PRO A 443 14.48 -10.95 -16.34
CA PRO A 443 15.11 -11.65 -17.45
C PRO A 443 16.54 -12.12 -17.15
N GLU A 444 17.22 -11.52 -16.18
CA GLU A 444 18.53 -11.96 -15.68
C GLU A 444 18.50 -13.39 -15.13
N ARG A 445 17.37 -13.83 -14.56
CA ARG A 445 17.21 -15.17 -13.97
C ARG A 445 15.74 -15.63 -13.90
N ALA A 446 15.22 -16.17 -15.00
CA ALA A 446 13.83 -16.62 -15.10
C ALA A 446 13.48 -17.91 -14.31
N ASP A 447 14.47 -18.65 -13.80
CA ASP A 447 14.25 -19.77 -12.86
C ASP A 447 14.04 -19.32 -11.42
N LEU A 448 14.45 -18.09 -11.06
CA LEU A 448 14.22 -17.51 -9.74
C LEU A 448 12.87 -16.76 -9.72
N ARG A 449 11.87 -17.43 -9.16
CA ARG A 449 10.49 -16.93 -9.06
C ARG A 449 10.19 -16.44 -7.65
N ILE A 450 9.71 -15.20 -7.54
CA ILE A 450 9.29 -14.60 -6.28
C ILE A 450 7.75 -14.59 -6.21
N PRO A 451 7.10 -15.11 -5.16
CA PRO A 451 5.65 -15.08 -5.03
C PRO A 451 5.05 -13.66 -5.06
N LEU A 452 4.14 -13.38 -6.00
CA LEU A 452 3.36 -12.13 -5.97
C LEU A 452 2.22 -12.25 -4.97
N LEU A 453 2.36 -11.57 -3.82
CA LEU A 453 1.37 -11.54 -2.75
C LEU A 453 0.54 -10.24 -2.76
N VAL A 454 -0.78 -10.36 -2.57
CA VAL A 454 -1.69 -9.23 -2.28
C VAL A 454 -2.25 -9.33 -0.86
N ARG A 455 -2.42 -8.20 -0.18
CA ARG A 455 -3.00 -8.13 1.18
C ARG A 455 -4.43 -8.70 1.20
N LEU A 456 -4.82 -9.28 2.34
CA LEU A 456 -6.22 -9.59 2.67
C LEU A 456 -6.70 -8.77 3.89
N PRO A 457 -7.96 -8.29 3.93
CA PRO A 457 -8.91 -8.23 2.80
C PRO A 457 -8.36 -7.47 1.60
N LEU A 458 -8.89 -7.76 0.40
CA LEU A 458 -8.36 -7.21 -0.85
C LEU A 458 -8.55 -5.68 -0.87
N GLU A 459 -7.45 -4.93 -0.92
CA GLU A 459 -7.52 -3.46 -1.01
C GLU A 459 -7.99 -2.97 -2.40
N ARG A 460 -8.00 -3.86 -3.39
CA ARG A 460 -8.34 -3.62 -4.79
C ARG A 460 -8.96 -4.86 -5.43
N GLY A 461 -9.86 -4.64 -6.37
CA GLY A 461 -10.24 -5.69 -7.32
C GLY A 461 -9.11 -6.02 -8.32
N MET A 462 -9.30 -7.09 -9.07
CA MET A 462 -8.37 -7.58 -10.09
C MET A 462 -9.01 -7.53 -11.48
N TRP A 463 -8.17 -7.41 -12.51
CA TRP A 463 -8.53 -7.55 -13.92
C TRP A 463 -7.63 -8.59 -14.57
N VAL A 464 -8.21 -9.69 -15.04
CA VAL A 464 -7.54 -10.66 -15.90
C VAL A 464 -7.71 -10.22 -17.35
N ASP A 465 -6.60 -9.83 -17.98
CA ASP A 465 -6.59 -9.37 -19.37
C ASP A 465 -6.81 -10.56 -20.32
N SER A 466 -7.95 -10.60 -21.00
CA SER A 466 -8.30 -11.67 -21.94
C SER A 466 -8.02 -11.31 -23.41
N GLY A 467 -7.43 -10.13 -23.66
CA GLY A 467 -7.01 -9.68 -24.97
C GLY A 467 -5.64 -10.21 -25.40
N ARG A 468 -5.19 -9.80 -26.59
CA ARG A 468 -3.83 -10.10 -27.09
C ARG A 468 -2.84 -9.07 -26.57
N THR A 469 -2.16 -9.39 -25.48
CA THR A 469 -1.09 -8.53 -24.93
C THR A 469 0.15 -8.53 -25.83
N ALA A 470 1.10 -7.62 -25.58
CA ALA A 470 2.37 -7.54 -26.30
C ALA A 470 3.33 -8.72 -26.03
N SER A 471 2.97 -9.66 -25.13
CA SER A 471 3.75 -10.86 -24.85
C SER A 471 3.78 -11.82 -26.05
N GLU A 472 4.95 -12.39 -26.36
CA GLU A 472 5.09 -13.47 -27.35
C GLU A 472 4.16 -14.65 -27.03
N ALA A 473 3.96 -14.96 -25.74
CA ALA A 473 3.07 -16.05 -25.30
C ALA A 473 1.60 -15.77 -25.62
N ALA A 474 1.17 -14.50 -25.61
CA ALA A 474 -0.18 -14.10 -26.01
C ALA A 474 -0.29 -14.05 -27.55
N ALA A 475 0.71 -13.49 -28.24
CA ALA A 475 0.73 -13.36 -29.70
C ALA A 475 0.68 -14.72 -30.43
N LEU A 476 1.26 -15.77 -29.84
CA LEU A 476 1.25 -17.16 -30.34
C LEU A 476 -0.04 -17.93 -30.05
N MET A 477 -0.98 -17.38 -29.26
CA MET A 477 -2.25 -18.03 -28.93
C MET A 477 -3.42 -17.54 -29.79
N ASP A 478 -4.44 -18.40 -29.85
CA ASP A 478 -5.75 -18.04 -30.38
C ASP A 478 -6.59 -17.30 -29.31
N THR A 479 -7.46 -16.40 -29.76
CA THR A 479 -8.20 -15.49 -28.87
C THR A 479 -9.18 -16.24 -27.96
N ASP A 480 -9.87 -17.26 -28.48
CA ASP A 480 -10.79 -18.09 -27.67
C ASP A 480 -10.04 -18.89 -26.59
N ARG A 481 -8.77 -19.24 -26.86
CA ARG A 481 -7.90 -19.91 -25.89
C ARG A 481 -7.44 -18.95 -24.79
N LEU A 482 -7.09 -17.70 -25.14
CA LEU A 482 -6.75 -16.67 -24.14
C LEU A 482 -7.94 -16.32 -23.26
N ARG A 483 -9.14 -16.13 -23.83
CA ARG A 483 -10.38 -15.90 -23.07
C ARG A 483 -10.70 -17.04 -22.12
N ARG A 484 -10.51 -18.29 -22.56
CA ARG A 484 -10.66 -19.46 -21.68
C ARG A 484 -9.64 -19.48 -20.53
N LEU A 485 -8.35 -19.30 -20.83
CA LEU A 485 -7.29 -19.28 -19.82
C LEU A 485 -7.46 -18.12 -18.82
N ALA A 486 -8.00 -16.97 -19.25
CA ALA A 486 -8.31 -15.85 -18.38
C ALA A 486 -9.44 -16.21 -17.40
N MET A 487 -10.47 -16.92 -17.86
CA MET A 487 -11.54 -17.40 -16.98
C MET A 487 -11.08 -18.55 -16.06
N GLU A 488 -10.26 -19.48 -16.55
CA GLU A 488 -9.62 -20.53 -15.72
C GLU A 488 -8.73 -19.91 -14.63
N THR A 489 -8.00 -18.84 -14.96
CA THR A 489 -7.21 -18.03 -14.00
C THR A 489 -8.11 -17.39 -12.96
N ALA A 490 -9.23 -16.76 -13.37
CA ALA A 490 -10.18 -16.14 -12.44
C ALA A 490 -10.85 -17.18 -11.52
N VAL A 491 -11.21 -18.35 -12.04
CA VAL A 491 -11.77 -19.47 -11.27
C VAL A 491 -10.76 -20.01 -10.24
N ALA A 492 -9.49 -20.14 -10.61
CA ALA A 492 -8.44 -20.49 -9.67
C ALA A 492 -8.27 -19.45 -8.54
N HIS A 493 -8.35 -18.15 -8.86
CA HIS A 493 -8.29 -17.09 -7.87
C HIS A 493 -9.50 -17.12 -6.91
N ALA A 494 -10.72 -17.24 -7.44
CA ALA A 494 -11.93 -17.37 -6.64
C ALA A 494 -11.91 -18.62 -5.74
N ALA A 495 -11.42 -19.76 -6.25
CA ALA A 495 -11.26 -20.98 -5.48
C ALA A 495 -10.19 -20.85 -4.38
N ARG A 496 -9.07 -20.15 -4.63
CA ARG A 496 -8.04 -19.89 -3.60
C ARG A 496 -8.61 -19.00 -2.49
N LEU A 497 -9.32 -17.92 -2.83
CA LEU A 497 -9.99 -17.03 -1.87
C LEU A 497 -11.00 -17.80 -1.00
N LEU A 498 -11.89 -18.56 -1.63
CA LEU A 498 -12.85 -19.45 -0.94
C LEU A 498 -12.18 -20.46 0.02
N ALA A 499 -10.95 -20.87 -0.26
CA ALA A 499 -10.20 -21.84 0.53
C ALA A 499 -9.43 -21.24 1.73
N VAL A 500 -9.13 -19.93 1.70
CA VAL A 500 -8.30 -19.27 2.73
C VAL A 500 -9.06 -18.32 3.65
N TYR A 501 -10.35 -18.07 3.37
CA TYR A 501 -11.21 -17.34 4.30
C TYR A 501 -11.94 -18.28 5.26
N PRO A 502 -12.32 -17.82 6.48
CA PRO A 502 -13.07 -18.64 7.42
C PRO A 502 -14.44 -19.09 6.88
N PRO A 503 -15.02 -20.21 7.38
CA PRO A 503 -16.20 -20.85 6.80
C PRO A 503 -17.45 -19.94 6.77
N GLY A 504 -17.72 -19.36 5.59
CA GLY A 504 -18.86 -18.47 5.37
C GLY A 504 -18.55 -16.98 5.53
N GLU A 505 -17.31 -16.59 5.80
CA GLU A 505 -16.88 -15.18 5.80
C GLU A 505 -16.50 -14.66 4.41
N PHE A 506 -16.55 -15.52 3.39
CA PHE A 506 -16.33 -15.17 1.98
C PHE A 506 -17.34 -15.84 1.06
N ALA A 507 -17.92 -15.07 0.15
CA ALA A 507 -18.89 -15.52 -0.85
C ALA A 507 -18.55 -14.99 -2.25
N VAL A 508 -19.01 -15.70 -3.29
CA VAL A 508 -18.67 -15.42 -4.69
C VAL A 508 -19.92 -15.33 -5.54
N HIS A 509 -20.10 -14.19 -6.20
CA HIS A 509 -21.08 -13.95 -7.26
C HIS A 509 -20.40 -14.01 -8.63
N VAL A 510 -21.15 -14.41 -9.65
CA VAL A 510 -20.67 -14.47 -11.03
C VAL A 510 -21.68 -13.82 -11.96
N ILE A 511 -21.21 -12.96 -12.85
CA ILE A 511 -21.96 -12.44 -14.00
C ILE A 511 -21.34 -13.04 -15.26
N ASP A 512 -22.15 -13.74 -16.05
CA ASP A 512 -21.77 -14.39 -17.32
C ASP A 512 -22.93 -14.24 -18.34
N PRO A 513 -23.10 -13.05 -18.96
CA PRO A 513 -24.30 -12.68 -19.69
C PRO A 513 -24.67 -13.61 -20.86
N ALA A 514 -23.70 -14.03 -21.68
CA ALA A 514 -23.90 -14.99 -22.76
C ALA A 514 -23.73 -16.46 -22.34
N GLY A 515 -23.28 -16.75 -21.11
CA GLY A 515 -22.93 -18.10 -20.67
C GLY A 515 -21.59 -18.60 -21.25
N SER A 516 -20.72 -17.70 -21.72
CA SER A 516 -19.48 -18.04 -22.44
C SER A 516 -18.42 -18.67 -21.51
N ALA A 517 -18.51 -18.43 -20.20
CA ALA A 517 -17.64 -19.00 -19.18
C ALA A 517 -18.15 -20.32 -18.55
N ALA A 518 -19.30 -20.86 -19.00
CA ALA A 518 -19.94 -22.03 -18.39
C ALA A 518 -19.02 -23.27 -18.22
N GLY A 519 -18.09 -23.48 -19.15
CA GLY A 519 -17.07 -24.54 -19.05
C GLY A 519 -16.07 -24.31 -17.91
N PRO A 520 -15.24 -23.25 -17.96
CA PRO A 520 -14.33 -22.89 -16.86
C PRO A 520 -15.01 -22.74 -15.48
N LEU A 521 -16.26 -22.27 -15.44
CA LEU A 521 -17.02 -22.10 -14.19
C LEU A 521 -17.48 -23.41 -13.53
N ALA A 522 -17.51 -24.53 -14.27
CA ALA A 522 -18.10 -25.79 -13.81
C ALA A 522 -17.63 -26.23 -12.40
N PRO A 523 -16.34 -26.18 -12.02
CA PRO A 523 -15.90 -26.58 -10.68
C PRO A 523 -16.54 -25.77 -9.53
N LEU A 524 -16.78 -24.47 -9.73
CA LEU A 524 -17.41 -23.61 -8.71
C LEU A 524 -18.93 -23.85 -8.62
N VAL A 525 -19.56 -24.13 -9.76
CA VAL A 525 -21.00 -24.40 -9.86
C VAL A 525 -21.32 -25.78 -9.28
N GLU A 526 -20.58 -26.82 -9.68
CA GLU A 526 -20.79 -28.21 -9.27
C GLU A 526 -20.45 -28.44 -7.78
N ALA A 527 -19.43 -27.75 -7.24
CA ALA A 527 -19.12 -27.79 -5.81
C ALA A 527 -20.13 -27.01 -4.93
N GLY A 528 -21.03 -26.23 -5.53
CA GLY A 528 -22.04 -25.43 -4.83
C GLY A 528 -21.45 -24.29 -3.98
N VAL A 529 -20.33 -23.70 -4.39
CA VAL A 529 -19.61 -22.68 -3.59
C VAL A 529 -19.99 -21.23 -3.92
N LEU A 530 -20.69 -20.99 -5.02
CA LEU A 530 -21.20 -19.66 -5.39
C LEU A 530 -22.40 -19.25 -4.51
N ALA A 531 -22.59 -17.94 -4.31
CA ALA A 531 -23.74 -17.37 -3.59
C ALA A 531 -25.07 -17.49 -4.37
N GLY A 532 -25.00 -17.87 -5.65
CA GLY A 532 -26.13 -18.13 -6.53
C GLY A 532 -25.65 -18.66 -7.88
N PRO A 533 -26.56 -19.05 -8.79
CA PRO A 533 -26.19 -19.41 -10.16
C PRO A 533 -25.55 -18.22 -10.89
N PRO A 534 -24.63 -18.43 -11.85
CA PRO A 534 -24.10 -17.38 -12.70
C PRO A 534 -25.21 -16.56 -13.37
N ALA A 535 -25.11 -15.24 -13.27
CA ALA A 535 -26.14 -14.33 -13.73
C ALA A 535 -26.06 -14.12 -15.24
N ALA A 536 -26.95 -14.80 -15.96
CA ALA A 536 -27.10 -14.71 -17.41
C ALA A 536 -28.06 -13.60 -17.86
N GLY A 537 -27.78 -13.00 -19.02
CA GLY A 537 -28.54 -11.92 -19.64
C GLY A 537 -28.60 -10.60 -18.84
N PRO A 538 -29.06 -9.50 -19.46
CA PRO A 538 -29.08 -8.16 -18.84
C PRO A 538 -29.90 -8.08 -17.53
N GLY A 539 -30.95 -8.90 -17.40
CA GLY A 539 -31.74 -8.99 -16.17
C GLY A 539 -30.96 -9.60 -15.00
N GLY A 540 -30.10 -10.59 -15.26
CA GLY A 540 -29.19 -11.15 -14.27
C GLY A 540 -28.13 -10.13 -13.83
N VAL A 541 -27.48 -9.49 -14.82
CA VAL A 541 -26.51 -8.40 -14.62
C VAL A 541 -27.06 -7.32 -13.69
N ALA A 542 -28.22 -6.75 -14.04
CA ALA A 542 -28.84 -5.68 -13.28
C ALA A 542 -29.25 -6.11 -11.86
N SER A 543 -29.68 -7.36 -11.68
CA SER A 543 -30.06 -7.91 -10.37
C SER A 543 -28.85 -8.03 -9.42
N VAL A 544 -27.76 -8.66 -9.87
CA VAL A 544 -26.55 -8.85 -9.04
C VAL A 544 -25.89 -7.50 -8.72
N LEU A 545 -25.76 -6.61 -9.70
CA LEU A 545 -25.19 -5.28 -9.46
C LEU A 545 -26.07 -4.46 -8.50
N ALA A 546 -27.40 -4.47 -8.65
CA ALA A 546 -28.30 -3.75 -7.73
C ALA A 546 -28.31 -4.32 -6.30
N HIS A 547 -28.09 -5.62 -6.14
CA HIS A 547 -27.91 -6.26 -4.83
C HIS A 547 -26.61 -5.79 -4.16
N LEU A 548 -25.48 -5.89 -4.87
CA LEU A 548 -24.16 -5.54 -4.32
C LEU A 548 -24.01 -4.03 -4.08
N THR A 549 -24.49 -3.17 -4.99
CA THR A 549 -24.53 -1.71 -4.76
C THR A 549 -25.29 -1.39 -3.47
N ARG A 550 -26.47 -2.00 -3.25
CA ARG A 550 -27.24 -1.79 -2.02
C ARG A 550 -26.51 -2.28 -0.76
N ARG A 551 -25.78 -3.40 -0.83
CA ARG A 551 -24.93 -3.86 0.29
C ARG A 551 -23.87 -2.81 0.63
N VAL A 552 -23.17 -2.29 -0.39
CA VAL A 552 -22.15 -1.23 -0.20
C VAL A 552 -22.77 0.01 0.44
N ASP A 553 -23.88 0.52 -0.09
CA ASP A 553 -24.59 1.69 0.47
C ASP A 553 -24.94 1.51 1.95
N LEU A 554 -25.55 0.37 2.30
CA LEU A 554 -25.99 0.07 3.67
C LEU A 554 -24.81 -0.07 4.65
N VAL A 555 -23.76 -0.82 4.28
CA VAL A 555 -22.58 -0.99 5.13
C VAL A 555 -21.81 0.32 5.28
N GLN A 556 -21.64 1.10 4.20
CA GLN A 556 -21.03 2.42 4.30
C GLN A 556 -21.83 3.38 5.20
N MET A 557 -23.16 3.39 5.09
CA MET A 557 -24.02 4.20 5.97
C MET A 557 -23.84 3.80 7.45
N ALA A 558 -23.83 2.49 7.75
CA ALA A 558 -23.63 1.99 9.10
C ALA A 558 -22.23 2.32 9.65
N VAL A 559 -21.17 2.16 8.84
CA VAL A 559 -19.79 2.52 9.22
C VAL A 559 -19.66 4.03 9.47
N ARG A 560 -20.15 4.87 8.56
CA ARG A 560 -20.12 6.35 8.71
C ARG A 560 -20.92 6.82 9.94
N ALA A 561 -22.02 6.14 10.28
CA ALA A 561 -22.81 6.41 11.48
C ALA A 561 -22.26 5.76 12.77
N ARG A 562 -21.22 4.91 12.69
CA ARG A 562 -20.74 4.01 13.76
C ARG A 562 -21.84 3.11 14.36
N ALA A 563 -22.78 2.69 13.51
CA ALA A 563 -24.00 1.98 13.87
C ALA A 563 -24.08 0.59 13.22
N ALA A 564 -23.00 -0.21 13.32
CA ALA A 564 -22.94 -1.56 12.75
C ALA A 564 -24.08 -2.47 13.28
N ASP A 565 -24.43 -2.36 14.56
CA ASP A 565 -25.55 -3.06 15.18
C ASP A 565 -26.94 -2.67 14.62
N SER A 566 -27.01 -1.67 13.73
CA SER A 566 -28.24 -1.23 13.04
C SER A 566 -28.35 -1.72 11.59
N LEU A 567 -27.43 -2.58 11.14
CA LEU A 567 -27.58 -3.27 9.86
C LEU A 567 -28.78 -4.26 9.88
N PRO A 568 -29.42 -4.54 8.73
CA PRO A 568 -30.46 -5.56 8.66
C PRO A 568 -29.90 -6.93 9.10
N PRO A 569 -30.62 -7.71 9.93
CA PRO A 569 -30.12 -8.98 10.47
C PRO A 569 -30.01 -10.09 9.41
N ASP A 570 -30.54 -9.86 8.22
CA ASP A 570 -30.46 -10.69 7.02
C ASP A 570 -29.34 -10.27 6.04
N LEU A 571 -28.60 -9.19 6.34
CA LEU A 571 -27.51 -8.71 5.48
C LEU A 571 -26.21 -9.50 5.73
N ASP A 572 -25.69 -10.18 4.72
CA ASP A 572 -24.39 -10.85 4.81
C ASP A 572 -23.25 -9.81 4.88
N THR A 573 -22.66 -9.69 6.07
CA THR A 573 -21.49 -8.85 6.34
C THR A 573 -20.18 -9.51 5.93
N GLY A 574 -20.19 -10.79 5.53
CA GLY A 574 -19.03 -11.46 4.94
C GLY A 574 -18.53 -10.77 3.67
N GLU A 575 -17.25 -10.99 3.37
CA GLU A 575 -16.56 -10.47 2.18
C GLU A 575 -17.13 -11.07 0.90
N GLN A 576 -17.24 -10.27 -0.16
CA GLN A 576 -17.90 -10.64 -1.41
C GLN A 576 -16.95 -10.46 -2.59
N LEU A 577 -16.86 -11.47 -3.46
CA LEU A 577 -16.20 -11.37 -4.77
C LEU A 577 -17.25 -11.38 -5.88
N LEU A 578 -17.23 -10.38 -6.75
CA LEU A 578 -17.98 -10.38 -7.99
C LEU A 578 -17.04 -10.69 -9.17
N VAL A 579 -17.17 -11.89 -9.72
CA VAL A 579 -16.52 -12.26 -10.98
C VAL A 579 -17.36 -11.76 -12.16
N VAL A 580 -16.74 -11.05 -13.09
CA VAL A 580 -17.41 -10.41 -14.23
C VAL A 580 -16.79 -10.94 -15.53
N ASN A 581 -17.52 -11.78 -16.26
CA ASN A 581 -17.14 -12.28 -17.59
C ASN A 581 -17.88 -11.52 -18.71
N ASP A 582 -17.47 -11.73 -19.97
CA ASP A 582 -18.15 -11.33 -21.21
C ASP A 582 -18.22 -9.81 -21.45
N PHE A 583 -17.74 -9.00 -20.50
CA PHE A 583 -17.75 -7.54 -20.59
C PHE A 583 -17.07 -7.07 -21.89
N PRO A 584 -17.72 -6.24 -22.72
CA PRO A 584 -18.90 -5.42 -22.39
C PRO A 584 -20.28 -5.99 -22.78
N HIS A 585 -20.37 -7.22 -23.29
CA HIS A 585 -21.63 -7.80 -23.75
C HIS A 585 -22.65 -7.98 -22.61
N GLY A 586 -23.88 -7.51 -22.83
CA GLY A 586 -24.97 -7.59 -21.85
C GLY A 586 -24.96 -6.50 -20.75
N PHE A 587 -24.00 -5.57 -20.77
CA PHE A 587 -23.94 -4.43 -19.86
C PHE A 587 -24.50 -3.15 -20.52
N ASP A 588 -25.35 -2.41 -19.78
CA ASP A 588 -25.82 -1.07 -20.15
C ASP A 588 -25.04 0.02 -19.38
N ASP A 589 -25.25 1.30 -19.73
CA ASP A 589 -24.56 2.44 -19.11
C ASP A 589 -24.74 2.47 -17.58
N ARG A 590 -25.88 1.97 -17.09
CA ARG A 590 -26.18 1.83 -15.67
C ARG A 590 -25.32 0.75 -15.03
N ALA A 591 -25.23 -0.44 -15.65
CA ALA A 591 -24.40 -1.53 -15.18
C ALA A 591 -22.91 -1.13 -15.18
N VAL A 592 -22.43 -0.42 -16.20
CA VAL A 592 -21.08 0.18 -16.25
C VAL A 592 -20.87 1.17 -15.09
N THR A 593 -21.85 2.05 -14.83
CA THR A 593 -21.79 3.00 -13.72
C THR A 593 -21.73 2.29 -12.36
N GLN A 594 -22.51 1.22 -12.19
CA GLN A 594 -22.53 0.41 -10.96
C GLN A 594 -21.23 -0.41 -10.79
N LEU A 595 -20.64 -0.95 -11.87
CA LEU A 595 -19.33 -1.60 -11.82
C LEU A 595 -18.24 -0.63 -11.34
N ARG A 596 -18.19 0.60 -11.88
CA ARG A 596 -17.23 1.61 -11.42
C ARG A 596 -17.44 1.95 -9.93
N TYR A 597 -18.68 2.17 -9.50
CA TYR A 597 -18.97 2.39 -8.08
C TYR A 597 -18.51 1.23 -7.19
N LEU A 598 -18.74 -0.03 -7.61
CA LEU A 598 -18.25 -1.20 -6.87
C LEU A 598 -16.71 -1.31 -6.87
N ALA A 599 -16.01 -0.82 -7.90
CA ALA A 599 -14.56 -0.79 -7.93
C ALA A 599 -13.96 0.25 -6.96
N ASP A 600 -14.59 1.43 -6.88
CA ASP A 600 -14.07 2.59 -6.13
C ASP A 600 -14.50 2.57 -4.65
N GLU A 601 -15.73 2.16 -4.35
CA GLU A 601 -16.36 2.25 -3.01
C GLU A 601 -16.59 0.87 -2.35
N GLY A 602 -16.50 -0.21 -3.12
CA GLY A 602 -16.75 -1.59 -2.67
C GLY A 602 -15.68 -2.19 -1.73
N PRO A 603 -14.37 -2.11 -2.05
CA PRO A 603 -13.33 -2.77 -1.25
C PRO A 603 -13.29 -2.28 0.21
N ALA A 604 -13.60 -1.01 0.45
CA ALA A 604 -13.67 -0.40 1.78
C ALA A 604 -14.78 -0.98 2.69
N VAL A 605 -15.68 -1.80 2.14
CA VAL A 605 -16.73 -2.54 2.87
C VAL A 605 -16.84 -4.01 2.42
N GLY A 606 -15.76 -4.57 1.87
CA GLY A 606 -15.68 -5.99 1.53
C GLY A 606 -16.51 -6.42 0.31
N VAL A 607 -16.52 -5.61 -0.75
CA VAL A 607 -17.01 -6.04 -2.09
C VAL A 607 -15.92 -5.81 -3.13
N HIS A 608 -15.41 -6.91 -3.69
CA HIS A 608 -14.27 -6.92 -4.60
C HIS A 608 -14.68 -7.34 -6.01
N LEU A 609 -14.05 -6.74 -7.02
CA LEU A 609 -14.25 -7.14 -8.42
C LEU A 609 -13.14 -8.06 -8.90
N LEU A 610 -13.49 -9.03 -9.74
CA LEU A 610 -12.58 -9.83 -10.56
C LEU A 610 -13.09 -9.81 -11.99
N MET A 611 -12.62 -8.87 -12.79
CA MET A 611 -13.04 -8.70 -14.19
C MET A 611 -12.22 -9.59 -15.11
N VAL A 612 -12.86 -10.28 -16.04
CA VAL A 612 -12.26 -11.03 -17.13
C VAL A 612 -12.70 -10.37 -18.44
N ALA A 613 -11.80 -9.59 -19.04
CA ALA A 613 -12.16 -8.69 -20.13
C ALA A 613 -10.95 -8.33 -21.00
N ASP A 614 -11.23 -8.04 -22.26
CA ASP A 614 -10.28 -7.55 -23.25
C ASP A 614 -10.37 -6.01 -23.29
N ARG A 615 -9.24 -5.32 -23.08
CA ARG A 615 -9.22 -3.86 -23.02
C ARG A 615 -9.43 -3.20 -24.38
N GLU A 616 -9.04 -3.85 -25.47
CA GLU A 616 -9.28 -3.30 -26.82
C GLU A 616 -10.76 -3.39 -27.17
N GLU A 617 -11.42 -4.51 -26.85
CA GLU A 617 -12.87 -4.67 -27.01
C GLU A 617 -13.66 -3.70 -26.12
N ALA A 618 -13.26 -3.54 -24.85
CA ALA A 618 -13.86 -2.58 -23.93
C ALA A 618 -13.67 -1.11 -24.36
N SER A 619 -12.63 -0.79 -25.15
CA SER A 619 -12.32 0.60 -25.54
C SER A 619 -13.43 1.29 -26.35
N ALA A 620 -14.35 0.52 -26.95
CA ALA A 620 -15.53 1.03 -27.66
C ALA A 620 -16.47 1.87 -26.75
N TYR A 621 -16.42 1.67 -25.44
CA TYR A 621 -17.17 2.45 -24.43
C TYR A 621 -16.44 3.76 -24.03
N GLY A 622 -15.31 4.05 -24.67
CA GLY A 622 -14.57 5.30 -24.54
C GLY A 622 -13.72 5.41 -23.25
N PRO A 623 -13.11 6.59 -23.02
CA PRO A 623 -12.19 6.81 -21.90
C PRO A 623 -12.84 6.76 -20.51
N VAL A 624 -14.16 6.56 -20.42
CA VAL A 624 -14.90 6.43 -19.16
C VAL A 624 -14.53 5.16 -18.39
N LEU A 625 -14.01 4.13 -19.08
CA LEU A 625 -13.52 2.89 -18.46
C LEU A 625 -12.04 2.94 -18.01
N ASP A 626 -11.23 3.88 -18.50
CA ASP A 626 -9.83 3.98 -18.08
C ASP A 626 -9.63 4.16 -16.57
N PRO A 627 -10.47 4.91 -15.82
CA PRO A 627 -10.44 4.92 -14.35
C PRO A 627 -10.67 3.53 -13.72
N LEU A 628 -11.61 2.74 -14.25
CA LEU A 628 -11.91 1.39 -13.78
C LEU A 628 -10.71 0.45 -14.00
N TRP A 629 -10.11 0.48 -15.20
CA TRP A 629 -8.90 -0.31 -15.48
C TRP A 629 -7.66 0.16 -14.68
N ARG A 630 -7.69 1.35 -14.07
CA ARG A 630 -6.62 1.90 -13.21
C ARG A 630 -6.85 1.68 -11.71
N SER A 631 -8.09 1.42 -11.26
CA SER A 631 -8.36 1.06 -9.86
C SER A 631 -8.08 -0.43 -9.59
N LEU A 632 -8.31 -1.30 -10.57
CA LEU A 632 -8.03 -2.73 -10.54
C LEU A 632 -6.54 -3.07 -10.74
N LEU A 633 -6.09 -4.19 -10.17
CA LEU A 633 -4.78 -4.79 -10.44
C LEU A 633 -4.85 -5.67 -11.71
N ARG A 634 -4.10 -5.31 -12.76
CA ARG A 634 -3.94 -6.16 -13.96
C ARG A 634 -3.13 -7.40 -13.63
N ILE A 635 -3.62 -8.55 -14.11
CA ILE A 635 -2.92 -9.83 -14.20
C ILE A 635 -3.25 -10.49 -15.55
N THR A 636 -2.46 -11.49 -15.97
CA THR A 636 -2.58 -12.09 -17.31
C THR A 636 -2.74 -13.62 -17.28
N PRO A 637 -3.41 -14.23 -18.27
CA PRO A 637 -3.59 -15.68 -18.38
C PRO A 637 -2.35 -16.44 -18.86
N VAL A 638 -1.32 -15.70 -19.29
CA VAL A 638 -0.02 -16.18 -19.75
C VAL A 638 1.06 -15.24 -19.18
N ALA A 639 2.33 -15.62 -19.29
CA ALA A 639 3.43 -14.77 -18.83
C ALA A 639 3.49 -13.45 -19.62
N ASP A 640 3.60 -12.31 -18.93
CA ASP A 640 3.61 -10.97 -19.55
C ASP A 640 4.43 -9.97 -18.71
N SER A 641 5.32 -9.21 -19.36
CA SER A 641 6.28 -8.31 -18.72
C SER A 641 5.70 -6.89 -18.59
N HIS A 642 4.85 -6.70 -17.59
CA HIS A 642 3.97 -5.54 -17.49
C HIS A 642 3.82 -4.93 -16.09
N LEU A 643 4.40 -5.57 -15.07
CA LEU A 643 4.43 -5.04 -13.70
C LEU A 643 5.75 -4.31 -13.48
N ALA A 644 5.70 -3.21 -12.71
CA ALA A 644 6.88 -2.45 -12.32
C ALA A 644 7.02 -2.46 -10.79
N ASP A 645 8.24 -2.61 -10.29
CA ASP A 645 8.52 -2.46 -8.86
C ASP A 645 8.52 -0.97 -8.43
N PRO A 646 8.26 -0.67 -7.15
CA PRO A 646 8.14 0.71 -6.67
C PRO A 646 9.48 1.41 -6.38
N TRP A 647 10.62 0.75 -6.57
CA TRP A 647 11.94 1.28 -6.18
C TRP A 647 12.77 1.77 -7.36
N VAL A 648 12.87 0.94 -8.40
CA VAL A 648 13.73 1.13 -9.58
C VAL A 648 12.89 1.09 -10.87
N GLY A 649 11.73 0.45 -10.84
CA GLY A 649 10.80 0.38 -11.96
C GLY A 649 11.26 -0.58 -13.06
N HIS A 650 11.90 -1.70 -12.70
CA HIS A 650 12.19 -2.76 -13.68
C HIS A 650 10.86 -3.32 -14.22
N ALA A 651 10.83 -3.71 -15.49
CA ALA A 651 9.72 -4.49 -16.03
C ALA A 651 9.84 -5.95 -15.56
N TRP A 652 8.97 -6.37 -14.66
CA TRP A 652 8.87 -7.74 -14.15
C TRP A 652 7.94 -8.57 -15.03
N THR A 653 8.36 -9.79 -15.32
CA THR A 653 7.49 -10.80 -15.90
C THR A 653 6.61 -11.39 -14.82
N TYR A 654 5.31 -11.13 -14.93
CA TYR A 654 4.30 -11.85 -14.16
C TYR A 654 4.06 -13.22 -14.80
N GLU A 655 3.97 -14.27 -13.99
CA GLU A 655 3.55 -15.61 -14.42
C GLU A 655 2.33 -16.08 -13.59
N PRO A 656 1.25 -16.57 -14.23
CA PRO A 656 0.03 -16.96 -13.52
C PRO A 656 0.16 -18.28 -12.75
N LEU A 657 -0.50 -18.35 -11.59
CA LEU A 657 -0.64 -19.59 -10.81
C LEU A 657 -1.55 -20.62 -11.49
N THR A 658 -1.00 -21.33 -12.48
CA THR A 658 -1.66 -22.47 -13.12
C THR A 658 -1.84 -23.65 -12.15
N ILE A 659 -2.91 -24.42 -12.35
CA ILE A 659 -3.12 -25.70 -11.68
C ILE A 659 -2.29 -26.76 -12.43
N PRO A 660 -1.51 -27.63 -11.76
CA PRO A 660 -0.68 -28.63 -12.44
C PRO A 660 -1.55 -29.56 -13.33
N PRO A 661 -1.16 -29.82 -14.59
CA PRO A 661 -1.94 -30.66 -15.49
C PRO A 661 -2.22 -32.06 -14.91
N GLY A 662 -3.50 -32.45 -14.87
CA GLY A 662 -3.95 -33.71 -14.28
C GLY A 662 -4.06 -33.72 -12.75
N SER A 663 -3.90 -32.57 -12.08
CA SER A 663 -4.11 -32.46 -10.63
C SER A 663 -5.58 -32.25 -10.26
N HIS A 664 -6.06 -33.06 -9.31
CA HIS A 664 -7.39 -32.92 -8.69
C HIS A 664 -7.43 -31.90 -7.52
N VAL A 665 -6.37 -31.10 -7.33
CA VAL A 665 -6.26 -30.17 -6.18
C VAL A 665 -7.43 -29.19 -6.09
N LEU A 666 -7.93 -28.67 -7.21
CA LEU A 666 -9.07 -27.76 -7.23
C LEU A 666 -10.35 -28.43 -6.69
N GLU A 667 -10.64 -29.65 -7.15
CA GLU A 667 -11.80 -30.43 -6.71
C GLU A 667 -11.72 -30.76 -5.21
N GLN A 668 -10.53 -31.17 -4.74
CA GLN A 668 -10.29 -31.50 -3.33
C GLN A 668 -10.46 -30.27 -2.42
N VAL A 669 -9.91 -29.11 -2.84
CA VAL A 669 -10.00 -27.85 -2.10
C VAL A 669 -11.44 -27.34 -2.03
N LEU A 670 -12.17 -27.36 -3.16
CA LEU A 670 -13.58 -26.95 -3.17
C LEU A 670 -14.46 -27.91 -2.35
N ALA A 671 -14.19 -29.22 -2.38
CA ALA A 671 -14.86 -30.18 -1.51
C ALA A 671 -14.60 -29.90 -0.01
N ALA A 672 -13.39 -29.44 0.35
CA ALA A 672 -13.05 -29.04 1.71
C ALA A 672 -13.80 -27.76 2.14
N VAL A 673 -13.92 -26.77 1.25
CA VAL A 673 -14.73 -25.54 1.47
C VAL A 673 -16.20 -25.89 1.72
N THR A 674 -16.82 -26.70 0.86
CA THR A 674 -18.24 -27.07 1.01
C THR A 674 -18.48 -27.97 2.22
N ALA A 675 -17.48 -28.77 2.64
CA ALA A 675 -17.55 -29.51 3.90
C ALA A 675 -17.46 -28.59 5.14
N ALA A 676 -16.58 -27.59 5.11
CA ALA A 676 -16.40 -26.64 6.21
C ALA A 676 -17.61 -25.71 6.39
N ARG A 677 -18.20 -25.20 5.29
CA ARG A 677 -19.46 -24.41 5.32
C ARG A 677 -20.59 -25.21 5.98
N ARG A 678 -20.81 -26.46 5.53
CA ARG A 678 -21.81 -27.37 6.12
C ARG A 678 -21.56 -27.62 7.62
N ALA A 679 -20.32 -27.71 8.06
CA ALA A 679 -19.97 -27.86 9.48
C ALA A 679 -20.22 -26.58 10.30
N ALA A 680 -20.11 -25.40 9.68
CA ALA A 680 -20.46 -24.10 10.26
C ALA A 680 -21.97 -23.76 10.18
N GLY A 681 -22.79 -24.61 9.56
CA GLY A 681 -24.24 -24.40 9.42
C GLY A 681 -24.65 -23.47 8.28
N ARG A 682 -23.80 -23.31 7.25
CA ARG A 682 -24.13 -22.63 5.98
C ARG A 682 -24.12 -23.62 4.79
#